data_AF-A0A7C3IT44-F1
#
_entry.id   AF-A0A7C3IT44-F1
#
_cell.length_a   1.000
_cell.length_b   1.000
_cell.length_c   1.000
_cell.angle_alpha   90.00
_cell.angle_beta   90.00
_cell.angle_gamma   90.00
#
_symmetry.space_group_name_H-M   'P 1'
#
loop_
_entity.id
_entity.type
_entity.pdbx_description
1 polymer ?
#
loop_
_entity_poly.entity_id
_entity_poly.type
_entity_poly.pdbx_seq_one_letter_code
_entity_poly.pdbx_strand_id
1 'polypeptide(L)'
;MRVMRCIALVLSLSGWAGAAGNIWQGGSQNGPTDWEVPANWSARKVPAAGDGADVLIPSGLDDYPALTQDAAVGGSLRIAAGASLILHGHNLAVGASARDSPDGPDTVWTPKTPYGLVIEKDGLLDASQDEPTLAIGLGGLVNEGTASGSPIVRLAGVFHGFVLRLGDLKPAALHLAHSPYPYPVHLADKATVAGNVELAGGELIVGKDAALAIEGDLVFRGKSGPACLTPHGAVRLLGDLRSEGSARVLGGAEGWVTLAGEKDQSIRPAGLLPPLRLEKPGGKVMLAGDLHCAGLFIAPGNSLRLAAGQRLLLGTTAPEWRTDPADKNIVKTWHPHRSCRDLVNQGALVGSPAVPFTLYAHVGGKPYAVSGLYSFARKAAEPKEGEPAQPTAGLHAGDLSLNRPDSRLAIRAGELFLDGQPAPRAKKADELDAALEGGEKARLTDLKLTLLPPPKADTSKLANAAPFVKAIRPSPSAGPSVWQALDGSEATMASFRTGVGLAGSYELVFPRPMAVSLVRFLQGPLFAFRGVVCADTTGAGSCGTILAAWTDGAPNAWCELAFPPVAVHRLKLRALEGQRGWEQSFPQLVELEAYGPKESVAGLQKALPLRAAEPVPKDARRFTPGPPVRVERPAPPPEDRITKCITADLWMLGIHLESPPPKPLAEFEPCLKAVHDIQALGADGVLLFVEAEMSAFWPSAHFRWHTKDKDAPPPDRDLLKELTDTLHAHGLKLYVIFLGRFMETYIGPKDRDGWQLLMEEVAARGIDGISLCHDEAFYGLDKPEGKTRSKDDPVRLAFQQRFGPGADLPESIWQDTVDYKRWTLYCYEQLAARFRRYRDAVRKVNPKCETFAIIGSHAVSSNNRMTYCLAYDVIGHLADLDYLGTDYQEAETRVWAASARNRRAAMEIFVPPSAREGIQAALQGARLLAWYRYNYIDIQKSADHRRRELAFLAALERWGVTRARTPRALAVLASRASEDWWDNDHGTNWLGSNPVAKQGFWTARLVNQFLNAHGYPHDLYYLDQPESLKEIGQYKVLFLPFPYSASKAAAEALEKAHAAGARLLIAQRLGEVDEVGANHDRPILSGLIRKGRDDGSVVYLPRNFIEWETEPAFAAEFAQALDDVLGEAKPLLLHKHGCNVEAYLAESGPREKFLTLINWQDAEADIEVGLPLPEGAYRILTLAASAPADECRGLLDGKELFSAADLRRFAVKLAGGDARFICVQATE
;
A
#
# COMPACT_ATOMS: atom_id res chain seq x y z
N MET A 1 5.19 14.04 50.32
CA MET A 1 5.22 13.02 49.23
C MET A 1 4.00 12.08 49.27
N ARG A 2 2.77 12.60 49.07
CA ARG A 2 1.55 11.78 48.84
C ARG A 2 0.57 12.36 47.81
N VAL A 3 0.87 13.51 47.20
CA VAL A 3 -0.04 14.20 46.24
C VAL A 3 0.33 13.92 44.77
N MET A 4 1.53 13.41 44.49
CA MET A 4 2.07 13.30 43.12
C MET A 4 1.71 12.01 42.37
N ARG A 5 1.03 11.04 43.01
CA ARG A 5 0.52 9.81 42.35
C ARG A 5 -0.93 9.89 41.87
N CYS A 6 -1.70 10.90 42.29
CA CYS A 6 -3.08 11.09 41.83
C CYS A 6 -3.18 11.82 40.48
N ILE A 7 -2.18 12.64 40.11
CA ILE A 7 -2.22 13.43 38.86
C ILE A 7 -1.90 12.57 37.62
N ALA A 8 -1.11 11.50 37.76
CA ALA A 8 -0.82 10.58 36.66
C ALA A 8 -2.00 9.63 36.32
N LEU A 9 -2.89 9.35 37.28
CA LEU A 9 -4.08 8.49 37.08
C LEU A 9 -5.27 9.27 36.48
N VAL A 10 -5.36 10.58 36.74
CA VAL A 10 -6.39 11.46 36.15
C VAL A 10 -6.09 11.80 34.68
N LEU A 11 -4.82 11.81 34.28
CA LEU A 11 -4.41 12.09 32.89
C LEU A 11 -4.65 10.92 31.91
N SER A 12 -4.84 9.69 32.38
CA SER A 12 -5.25 8.56 31.53
C SER A 12 -6.76 8.47 31.28
N LEU A 13 -7.58 9.06 32.17
CA LEU A 13 -9.04 9.14 32.02
C LEU A 13 -9.47 10.21 30.99
N SER A 14 -8.73 11.32 30.87
CA SER A 14 -9.07 12.42 29.96
C SER A 14 -8.82 12.13 28.47
N GLY A 15 -7.93 11.20 28.15
CA GLY A 15 -7.60 10.87 26.75
C GLY A 15 -8.64 10.01 26.04
N TRP A 16 -9.46 9.26 26.77
CA TRP A 16 -10.48 8.34 26.22
C TRP A 16 -11.91 8.85 26.36
N ALA A 17 -12.23 9.66 27.38
CA ALA A 17 -13.54 10.28 27.50
C ALA A 17 -13.90 11.20 26.33
N GLY A 18 -12.90 11.70 25.58
CA GLY A 18 -13.09 12.43 24.33
C GLY A 18 -13.10 11.58 23.05
N ALA A 19 -12.86 10.26 23.15
CA ALA A 19 -12.77 9.34 22.02
C ALA A 19 -13.88 8.27 22.00
N ALA A 20 -14.46 7.91 23.15
CA ALA A 20 -15.61 7.03 23.21
C ALA A 20 -16.86 7.72 22.62
N GLY A 21 -17.51 7.08 21.65
CA GLY A 21 -18.70 7.63 21.00
C GLY A 21 -19.96 7.51 21.86
N ASN A 22 -19.97 6.63 22.87
CA ASN A 22 -21.11 6.47 23.78
C ASN A 22 -20.66 6.09 25.21
N ILE A 23 -21.19 6.77 26.23
CA ILE A 23 -20.76 6.63 27.63
C ILE A 23 -21.98 6.35 28.52
N TRP A 24 -21.87 5.38 29.43
CA TRP A 24 -22.89 5.12 30.46
C TRP A 24 -22.96 6.27 31.47
N GLN A 25 -24.17 6.76 31.78
CA GLN A 25 -24.39 7.97 32.59
C GLN A 25 -24.81 7.71 34.03
N GLY A 26 -24.91 6.45 34.47
CA GLY A 26 -25.30 6.11 35.84
C GLY A 26 -26.80 5.96 36.06
N GLY A 27 -27.56 5.69 35.00
CA GLY A 27 -28.97 5.32 35.13
C GLY A 27 -29.98 6.46 35.19
N SER A 28 -31.18 6.19 34.70
CA SER A 28 -32.36 7.05 34.85
C SER A 28 -33.28 6.50 35.94
N GLN A 29 -34.17 7.35 36.47
CA GLN A 29 -35.09 6.95 37.55
C GLN A 29 -35.98 5.74 37.22
N ASN A 30 -36.24 5.46 35.94
CA ASN A 30 -37.16 4.42 35.49
C ASN A 30 -36.46 3.13 35.00
N GLY A 31 -35.21 2.92 35.39
CA GLY A 31 -34.42 1.76 35.00
C GLY A 31 -32.93 2.07 35.18
N PRO A 32 -32.47 2.30 36.42
CA PRO A 32 -31.16 2.88 36.68
C PRO A 32 -29.99 2.00 36.24
N THR A 33 -30.22 0.69 36.12
CA THR A 33 -29.21 -0.26 35.65
C THR A 33 -29.52 -0.83 34.27
N ASP A 34 -30.70 -0.58 33.70
CA ASP A 34 -31.14 -1.27 32.48
C ASP A 34 -30.37 -0.77 31.25
N TRP A 35 -29.57 -1.66 30.64
CA TRP A 35 -28.78 -1.38 29.44
C TRP A 35 -29.64 -0.81 28.29
N GLU A 36 -30.90 -1.26 28.20
CA GLU A 36 -31.80 -0.96 27.09
C GLU A 36 -32.50 0.40 27.19
N VAL A 37 -32.25 1.17 28.26
CA VAL A 37 -32.83 2.50 28.42
C VAL A 37 -31.94 3.54 27.72
N PRO A 38 -32.38 4.17 26.61
CA PRO A 38 -31.54 5.11 25.85
C PRO A 38 -31.07 6.30 26.69
N ALA A 39 -31.86 6.72 27.67
CA ALA A 39 -31.54 7.83 28.57
C ALA A 39 -30.35 7.56 29.50
N ASN A 40 -29.94 6.30 29.66
CA ASN A 40 -28.78 5.92 30.45
C ASN A 40 -27.45 6.12 29.69
N TRP A 41 -27.52 6.48 28.41
CA TRP A 41 -26.38 6.62 27.50
C TRP A 41 -26.18 8.06 27.05
N SER A 42 -24.92 8.52 26.93
CA SER A 42 -24.60 9.89 26.56
C SER A 42 -25.09 10.29 25.17
N ALA A 43 -25.13 9.33 24.24
CA ALA A 43 -25.70 9.54 22.90
C ALA A 43 -27.25 9.50 22.88
N ARG A 44 -27.91 9.30 24.04
CA ARG A 44 -29.35 9.05 24.17
C ARG A 44 -29.84 7.91 23.28
N LYS A 45 -28.99 6.91 23.10
CA LYS A 45 -29.19 5.75 22.23
C LYS A 45 -28.47 4.55 22.84
N VAL A 46 -29.15 3.41 22.87
CA VAL A 46 -28.57 2.12 23.29
C VAL A 46 -27.51 1.70 22.27
N PRO A 47 -26.29 1.33 22.71
CA PRO A 47 -25.28 0.78 21.81
C PRO A 47 -25.83 -0.41 21.02
N ALA A 48 -25.67 -0.37 19.71
CA ALA A 48 -26.10 -1.44 18.82
C ALA A 48 -24.96 -1.93 17.93
N ALA A 49 -25.14 -3.13 17.37
CA ALA A 49 -24.18 -3.75 16.48
C ALA A 49 -23.77 -2.86 15.30
N GLY A 50 -24.64 -1.98 14.79
CA GLY A 50 -24.38 -1.15 13.59
C GLY A 50 -23.76 0.22 13.86
N ASP A 51 -23.51 0.58 15.12
CA ASP A 51 -23.19 1.97 15.48
C ASP A 51 -21.73 2.36 15.22
N GLY A 52 -20.82 1.39 15.07
CA GLY A 52 -19.38 1.62 14.87
C GLY A 52 -18.65 2.38 16.00
N ALA A 53 -19.38 2.83 17.02
CA ALA A 53 -18.88 3.67 18.10
C ALA A 53 -18.38 2.85 19.29
N ASP A 54 -17.31 3.35 19.91
CA ASP A 54 -16.76 2.80 21.15
C ASP A 54 -17.64 3.17 22.36
N VAL A 55 -17.76 2.22 23.28
CA VAL A 55 -18.58 2.31 24.50
C VAL A 55 -17.69 2.32 25.74
N LEU A 56 -17.97 3.26 26.64
CA LEU A 56 -17.30 3.37 27.94
C LEU A 56 -18.31 3.26 29.09
N ILE A 57 -18.03 2.38 30.03
CA ILE A 57 -18.66 2.34 31.35
C ILE A 57 -17.68 2.99 32.34
N PRO A 58 -17.87 4.26 32.73
CA PRO A 58 -16.94 4.98 33.57
C PRO A 58 -17.11 4.59 35.04
N SER A 59 -16.12 4.90 35.88
CA SER A 59 -16.18 4.65 37.31
C SER A 59 -16.86 5.79 38.09
N GLY A 60 -17.16 5.53 39.36
CA GLY A 60 -17.71 6.52 40.28
C GLY A 60 -19.20 6.81 40.10
N LEU A 61 -19.95 5.88 39.48
CA LEU A 61 -21.39 5.94 39.32
C LEU A 61 -22.10 5.16 40.43
N ASP A 62 -23.31 5.60 40.77
CA ASP A 62 -24.15 4.92 41.77
C ASP A 62 -24.80 3.64 41.20
N ASP A 63 -25.16 3.67 39.91
CA ASP A 63 -25.81 2.56 39.21
C ASP A 63 -25.04 2.15 37.94
N TYR A 64 -24.67 0.88 37.86
CA TYR A 64 -23.94 0.29 36.74
C TYR A 64 -24.85 -0.55 35.83
N PRO A 65 -24.50 -0.69 34.54
CA PRO A 65 -25.37 -1.38 33.59
C PRO A 65 -25.50 -2.88 33.88
N ALA A 66 -26.71 -3.38 33.67
CA ALA A 66 -27.10 -4.77 33.68
C ALA A 66 -27.89 -5.08 32.41
N LEU A 67 -27.61 -6.23 31.78
CA LEU A 67 -28.36 -6.67 30.62
C LEU A 67 -29.72 -7.24 31.04
N THR A 68 -30.74 -6.91 30.25
CA THR A 68 -32.11 -7.46 30.34
C THR A 68 -32.48 -8.25 29.08
N GLN A 69 -31.64 -8.20 28.05
CA GLN A 69 -31.67 -8.98 26.82
C GLN A 69 -30.26 -9.06 26.21
N ASP A 70 -30.10 -9.86 25.16
CA ASP A 70 -28.84 -9.94 24.41
C ASP A 70 -28.45 -8.58 23.84
N ALA A 71 -27.20 -8.17 24.02
CA ALA A 71 -26.71 -6.86 23.63
C ALA A 71 -25.56 -6.93 22.62
N ALA A 72 -25.41 -5.87 21.82
CA ALA A 72 -24.33 -5.77 20.85
C ALA A 72 -23.73 -4.35 20.79
N VAL A 73 -22.41 -4.27 20.75
CA VAL A 73 -21.65 -3.03 20.59
C VAL A 73 -20.93 -3.07 19.24
N GLY A 74 -21.10 -2.01 18.42
CA GLY A 74 -20.47 -1.92 17.11
C GLY A 74 -18.96 -1.67 17.14
N GLY A 75 -18.48 -0.83 18.06
CA GLY A 75 -17.06 -0.56 18.32
C GLY A 75 -16.49 -1.38 19.49
N SER A 76 -15.55 -0.80 20.21
CA SER A 76 -14.96 -1.35 21.45
C SER A 76 -15.87 -1.18 22.67
N LEU A 77 -15.74 -2.04 23.68
CA LEU A 77 -16.36 -1.87 24.99
C LEU A 77 -15.28 -1.81 26.07
N ARG A 78 -15.33 -0.78 26.92
CA ARG A 78 -14.40 -0.60 28.05
C ARG A 78 -15.15 -0.47 29.37
N ILE A 79 -14.81 -1.32 30.33
CA ILE A 79 -15.23 -1.24 31.73
C ILE A 79 -14.07 -0.61 32.51
N ALA A 80 -14.26 0.62 32.98
CA ALA A 80 -13.24 1.36 33.70
C ALA A 80 -12.96 0.79 35.10
N ALA A 81 -11.80 1.14 35.66
CA ALA A 81 -11.40 0.73 37.00
C ALA A 81 -12.43 1.15 38.07
N GLY A 82 -13.02 0.19 38.78
CA GLY A 82 -14.07 0.41 39.78
C GLY A 82 -15.50 0.49 39.22
N ALA A 83 -15.69 0.28 37.91
CA ALA A 83 -17.00 0.12 37.28
C ALA A 83 -17.42 -1.35 37.16
N SER A 84 -18.70 -1.62 36.90
CA SER A 84 -19.18 -2.98 36.64
C SER A 84 -20.13 -3.09 35.44
N LEU A 85 -20.24 -4.31 34.89
CA LEU A 85 -21.27 -4.72 33.93
C LEU A 85 -21.78 -6.11 34.32
N ILE A 86 -23.10 -6.27 34.42
CA ILE A 86 -23.73 -7.56 34.78
C ILE A 86 -24.48 -8.11 33.56
N LEU A 87 -24.24 -9.36 33.20
CA LEU A 87 -24.85 -9.97 31.99
C LEU A 87 -26.18 -10.67 32.25
N HIS A 88 -26.49 -11.09 33.49
CA HIS A 88 -27.74 -11.81 33.83
C HIS A 88 -28.11 -12.97 32.87
N GLY A 89 -27.12 -13.73 32.40
CA GLY A 89 -27.35 -14.85 31.46
C GLY A 89 -27.56 -14.45 30.00
N HIS A 90 -27.53 -13.15 29.67
CA HIS A 90 -27.65 -12.66 28.31
C HIS A 90 -26.30 -12.60 27.57
N ASN A 91 -26.34 -12.79 26.26
CA ASN A 91 -25.16 -12.72 25.41
C ASN A 91 -24.73 -11.27 25.17
N LEU A 92 -23.41 -11.09 25.01
CA LEU A 92 -22.82 -9.81 24.66
C LEU A 92 -21.92 -9.96 23.43
N ALA A 93 -22.24 -9.23 22.37
CA ALA A 93 -21.39 -9.11 21.19
C ALA A 93 -20.67 -7.75 21.18
N VAL A 94 -19.36 -7.73 20.93
CA VAL A 94 -18.56 -6.50 20.87
C VAL A 94 -17.74 -6.49 19.59
N GLY A 95 -17.69 -5.35 18.88
CA GLY A 95 -17.14 -5.27 17.53
C GLY A 95 -18.04 -5.91 16.47
N ALA A 96 -19.36 -5.97 16.69
CA ALA A 96 -20.29 -6.74 15.86
C ALA A 96 -20.52 -6.15 14.45
N SER A 97 -20.40 -4.82 14.26
CA SER A 97 -20.46 -4.16 12.93
C SER A 97 -19.19 -4.29 12.12
N ALA A 98 -18.10 -4.82 12.66
CA ALA A 98 -16.81 -4.84 11.96
C ALA A 98 -16.78 -5.84 10.77
N ARG A 99 -17.95 -6.20 10.22
CA ARG A 99 -18.10 -7.02 9.02
C ARG A 99 -17.82 -6.20 7.76
N ASP A 100 -17.06 -6.83 6.88
CA ASP A 100 -16.94 -6.59 5.43
C ASP A 100 -16.39 -5.25 4.95
N SER A 101 -15.79 -4.42 5.81
CA SER A 101 -14.79 -3.48 5.30
C SER A 101 -13.44 -4.22 5.20
N PRO A 102 -12.94 -4.53 3.99
CA PRO A 102 -11.60 -5.11 3.81
C PRO A 102 -10.45 -4.21 4.29
N ASP A 103 -10.75 -3.02 4.83
CA ASP A 103 -9.81 -1.92 5.06
C ASP A 103 -9.55 -1.61 6.55
N GLY A 104 -9.72 -2.62 7.41
CA GLY A 104 -9.40 -2.53 8.83
C GLY A 104 -7.90 -2.36 9.13
N PRO A 105 -7.45 -1.38 9.94
CA PRO A 105 -6.02 -1.16 10.19
C PRO A 105 -5.40 -2.27 11.07
N ASP A 106 -4.41 -2.98 10.52
CA ASP A 106 -3.49 -3.81 11.30
C ASP A 106 -2.51 -2.92 12.06
N THR A 107 -2.90 -2.45 13.23
CA THR A 107 -1.94 -1.86 14.17
C THR A 107 -1.17 -2.98 14.86
N VAL A 108 0.16 -2.96 14.73
CA VAL A 108 1.07 -3.47 15.77
C VAL A 108 0.57 -2.96 17.12
N TRP A 109 0.58 -3.80 18.16
CA TRP A 109 0.20 -3.43 19.52
C TRP A 109 0.70 -2.01 19.85
N THR A 110 -0.24 -1.07 19.96
CA THR A 110 0.01 0.19 20.65
C THR A 110 -1.05 0.32 21.73
N PRO A 111 -0.79 1.02 22.84
CA PRO A 111 -1.82 1.35 23.83
C PRO A 111 -3.05 2.11 23.28
N LYS A 112 -3.05 2.47 21.99
CA LYS A 112 -4.09 3.24 21.29
C LYS A 112 -4.94 2.39 20.32
N THR A 113 -4.66 1.11 20.14
CA THR A 113 -5.48 0.23 19.28
C THR A 113 -6.82 -0.06 19.95
N PRO A 114 -7.97 0.05 19.24
CA PRO A 114 -9.27 -0.33 19.80
C PRO A 114 -9.30 -1.84 20.07
N TYR A 115 -9.41 -2.22 21.34
CA TYR A 115 -9.64 -3.60 21.77
C TYR A 115 -11.13 -3.92 21.66
N GLY A 116 -11.52 -5.17 21.42
CA GLY A 116 -12.93 -5.54 21.45
C GLY A 116 -13.51 -5.29 22.83
N LEU A 117 -13.01 -6.01 23.83
CA LEU A 117 -13.44 -5.87 25.22
C LEU A 117 -12.24 -5.57 26.12
N VAL A 118 -12.33 -4.49 26.90
CA VAL A 118 -11.35 -4.13 27.93
C VAL A 118 -12.02 -4.08 29.29
N ILE A 119 -11.48 -4.83 30.24
CA ILE A 119 -11.81 -4.75 31.65
C ILE A 119 -10.56 -4.24 32.35
N GLU A 120 -10.59 -2.98 32.79
CA GLU A 120 -9.47 -2.41 33.51
C GLU A 120 -9.28 -3.05 34.89
N LYS A 121 -8.09 -2.87 35.46
CA LYS A 121 -7.81 -3.20 36.84
C LYS A 121 -8.90 -2.67 37.78
N ASP A 122 -9.42 -3.54 38.64
CA ASP A 122 -10.53 -3.27 39.59
C ASP A 122 -11.92 -3.06 38.93
N GLY A 123 -12.05 -3.16 37.60
CA GLY A 123 -13.35 -3.26 36.92
C GLY A 123 -13.95 -4.67 37.05
N LEU A 124 -15.28 -4.78 37.02
CA LEU A 124 -16.01 -6.05 37.19
C LEU A 124 -16.87 -6.39 35.97
N LEU A 125 -16.69 -7.59 35.42
CA LEU A 125 -17.66 -8.20 34.50
C LEU A 125 -18.32 -9.39 35.18
N ASP A 126 -19.63 -9.32 35.43
CA ASP A 126 -20.37 -10.43 36.03
C ASP A 126 -21.12 -11.26 34.98
N ALA A 127 -20.55 -12.42 34.66
CA ALA A 127 -21.08 -13.43 33.74
C ALA A 127 -21.45 -14.73 34.49
N SER A 128 -21.83 -14.63 35.77
CA SER A 128 -22.03 -15.80 36.66
C SER A 128 -23.31 -16.60 36.41
N GLN A 129 -24.29 -16.05 35.71
CA GLN A 129 -25.59 -16.69 35.43
C GLN A 129 -25.61 -17.29 34.03
N ASP A 130 -26.11 -18.53 33.88
CA ASP A 130 -26.47 -19.19 32.60
C ASP A 130 -25.40 -19.27 31.48
N GLU A 131 -24.11 -19.19 31.82
CA GLU A 131 -22.97 -19.36 30.87
C GLU A 131 -23.10 -18.53 29.57
N PRO A 132 -23.17 -17.19 29.67
CA PRO A 132 -23.48 -16.35 28.52
C PRO A 132 -22.34 -16.37 27.49
N THR A 133 -22.64 -16.06 26.23
CA THR A 133 -21.63 -15.93 25.18
C THR A 133 -21.10 -14.50 25.09
N LEU A 134 -19.77 -14.37 25.19
CA LEU A 134 -19.00 -13.16 24.86
C LEU A 134 -18.47 -13.28 23.43
N ALA A 135 -19.14 -12.67 22.46
CA ALA A 135 -18.74 -12.67 21.06
C ALA A 135 -17.89 -11.43 20.73
N ILE A 136 -16.64 -11.61 20.28
CA ILE A 136 -15.68 -10.51 20.09
C ILE A 136 -15.17 -10.49 18.65
N GLY A 137 -15.50 -9.40 17.94
CA GLY A 137 -15.26 -9.23 16.51
C GLY A 137 -14.05 -8.35 16.14
N LEU A 138 -13.52 -7.58 17.09
CA LEU A 138 -12.46 -6.59 16.88
C LEU A 138 -11.43 -6.65 18.01
N GLY A 139 -10.14 -6.42 17.74
CA GLY A 139 -9.09 -6.07 18.71
C GLY A 139 -8.72 -7.07 19.84
N GLY A 140 -9.57 -8.04 20.16
CA GLY A 140 -9.36 -9.01 21.23
C GLY A 140 -10.02 -8.67 22.57
N LEU A 141 -9.64 -9.43 23.60
CA LEU A 141 -10.12 -9.30 24.98
C LEU A 141 -8.92 -9.05 25.89
N VAL A 142 -8.97 -7.95 26.64
CA VAL A 142 -7.99 -7.62 27.66
C VAL A 142 -8.68 -7.47 29.01
N ASN A 143 -8.49 -8.44 29.89
CA ASN A 143 -9.00 -8.42 31.26
C ASN A 143 -7.83 -8.24 32.25
N GLU A 144 -7.75 -7.05 32.84
CA GLU A 144 -6.87 -6.71 33.96
C GLU A 144 -7.64 -6.58 35.29
N GLY A 145 -8.98 -6.67 35.24
CA GLY A 145 -9.89 -6.56 36.36
C GLY A 145 -10.35 -7.90 36.92
N THR A 146 -11.63 -7.98 37.29
CA THR A 146 -12.29 -9.18 37.80
C THR A 146 -13.42 -9.59 36.88
N ALA A 147 -13.48 -10.87 36.52
CA ALA A 147 -14.62 -11.43 35.81
C ALA A 147 -15.18 -12.66 36.55
N SER A 148 -16.45 -12.60 36.96
CA SER A 148 -17.14 -13.72 37.61
C SER A 148 -17.89 -14.60 36.61
N GLY A 149 -17.95 -15.89 36.90
CA GLY A 149 -18.61 -16.89 36.05
C GLY A 149 -17.68 -17.56 35.03
N SER A 150 -18.29 -18.37 34.16
CA SER A 150 -17.59 -19.12 33.11
C SER A 150 -18.32 -18.96 31.78
N PRO A 151 -18.29 -17.77 31.16
CA PRO A 151 -18.93 -17.54 29.87
C PRO A 151 -18.26 -18.34 28.75
N ILE A 152 -18.96 -18.49 27.63
CA ILE A 152 -18.38 -18.94 26.37
C ILE A 152 -17.72 -17.75 25.69
N VAL A 153 -16.42 -17.78 25.44
CA VAL A 153 -15.73 -16.74 24.68
C VAL A 153 -15.68 -17.16 23.21
N ARG A 154 -16.30 -16.37 22.34
CA ARG A 154 -16.30 -16.60 20.89
C ARG A 154 -15.59 -15.47 20.17
N LEU A 155 -14.47 -15.77 19.54
CA LEU A 155 -13.74 -14.83 18.69
C LEU A 155 -14.14 -15.05 17.23
N ALA A 156 -14.47 -13.98 16.51
CA ALA A 156 -14.85 -14.06 15.10
C ALA A 156 -14.36 -12.79 14.37
N GLY A 157 -13.16 -12.85 13.78
CA GLY A 157 -12.51 -11.67 13.20
C GLY A 157 -12.22 -11.76 11.71
N VAL A 158 -12.14 -10.58 11.08
CA VAL A 158 -11.53 -10.34 9.76
C VAL A 158 -10.18 -9.59 9.86
N PHE A 159 -9.80 -9.15 11.08
CA PHE A 159 -8.62 -8.33 11.38
C PHE A 159 -7.40 -9.17 11.81
N HIS A 160 -6.18 -8.65 11.64
CA HIS A 160 -4.97 -9.30 12.16
C HIS A 160 -4.64 -8.77 13.56
N GLY A 161 -4.13 -9.64 14.43
CA GLY A 161 -3.50 -9.24 15.70
C GLY A 161 -4.43 -9.17 16.91
N PHE A 162 -5.40 -10.08 17.04
CA PHE A 162 -6.19 -10.19 18.27
C PHE A 162 -5.26 -10.43 19.46
N VAL A 163 -5.42 -9.66 20.53
CA VAL A 163 -4.73 -9.95 21.80
C VAL A 163 -5.73 -10.57 22.76
N LEU A 164 -5.36 -11.71 23.34
CA LEU A 164 -6.14 -12.40 24.35
C LEU A 164 -5.37 -12.34 25.68
N ARG A 165 -5.92 -11.61 26.65
CA ARG A 165 -5.51 -11.61 28.06
C ARG A 165 -6.75 -11.88 28.90
N LEU A 166 -6.94 -13.12 29.33
CA LEU A 166 -8.14 -13.52 30.06
C LEU A 166 -8.10 -13.11 31.54
N GLY A 167 -6.94 -12.83 32.11
CA GLY A 167 -6.83 -12.48 33.53
C GLY A 167 -7.33 -13.61 34.42
N ASP A 168 -8.30 -13.32 35.29
CA ASP A 168 -8.98 -14.28 36.15
C ASP A 168 -10.17 -14.99 35.48
N LEU A 169 -10.59 -14.56 34.28
CA LEU A 169 -11.68 -15.16 33.53
C LEU A 169 -11.33 -16.59 33.16
N LYS A 170 -12.21 -17.53 33.53
CA LYS A 170 -12.10 -18.96 33.20
C LYS A 170 -13.28 -19.39 32.32
N PRO A 171 -13.18 -19.25 30.98
CA PRO A 171 -14.29 -19.52 30.07
C PRO A 171 -14.77 -20.98 30.13
N ALA A 172 -16.08 -21.22 30.01
CA ALA A 172 -16.64 -22.56 29.82
C ALA A 172 -16.25 -23.13 28.45
N ALA A 173 -16.03 -22.27 27.45
CA ALA A 173 -15.41 -22.65 26.18
C ALA A 173 -14.73 -21.45 25.52
N LEU A 174 -13.76 -21.72 24.64
CA LEU A 174 -13.12 -20.72 23.78
C LEU A 174 -13.27 -21.15 22.32
N HIS A 175 -14.03 -20.40 21.54
CA HIS A 175 -14.33 -20.69 20.15
C HIS A 175 -13.68 -19.66 19.23
N LEU A 176 -12.74 -20.09 18.38
CA LEU A 176 -12.29 -19.29 17.23
C LEU A 176 -13.17 -19.68 16.04
N ALA A 177 -14.11 -18.81 15.68
CA ALA A 177 -15.08 -19.06 14.63
C ALA A 177 -14.41 -19.15 13.25
N HIS A 178 -15.06 -19.88 12.35
CA HIS A 178 -14.67 -19.91 10.94
C HIS A 178 -14.65 -18.49 10.37
N SER A 179 -13.56 -18.14 9.70
CA SER A 179 -13.43 -16.91 8.92
C SER A 179 -12.81 -17.28 7.58
N PRO A 180 -13.27 -16.67 6.47
CA PRO A 180 -12.58 -16.79 5.19
C PRO A 180 -11.18 -16.15 5.21
N TYR A 181 -10.85 -15.42 6.28
CA TYR A 181 -9.55 -14.82 6.52
C TYR A 181 -8.88 -15.54 7.70
N PRO A 182 -7.65 -16.07 7.58
CA PRO A 182 -6.88 -16.45 8.75
C PRO A 182 -6.61 -15.19 9.57
N TYR A 183 -7.07 -15.14 10.82
CA TYR A 183 -6.77 -14.07 11.77
C TYR A 183 -5.94 -14.64 12.93
N PRO A 184 -4.76 -14.08 13.24
CA PRO A 184 -3.97 -14.49 14.39
C PRO A 184 -4.56 -13.94 15.69
N VAL A 185 -4.65 -14.80 16.70
CA VAL A 185 -5.03 -14.52 18.08
C VAL A 185 -3.84 -14.81 18.98
N HIS A 186 -3.20 -13.77 19.49
CA HIS A 186 -2.06 -13.84 20.39
C HIS A 186 -2.55 -13.93 21.84
N LEU A 187 -2.39 -15.11 22.44
CA LEU A 187 -2.49 -15.26 23.89
C LEU A 187 -1.21 -14.69 24.52
N ALA A 188 -1.37 -13.58 25.26
CA ALA A 188 -0.24 -12.84 25.81
C ALA A 188 0.16 -13.30 27.23
N ASP A 189 -0.79 -13.83 28.01
CA ASP A 189 -0.59 -14.19 29.41
C ASP A 189 -1.07 -15.64 29.71
N LYS A 190 -0.98 -16.04 30.97
CA LYS A 190 -1.54 -17.32 31.43
C LYS A 190 -3.08 -17.31 31.32
N ALA A 191 -3.63 -18.38 30.78
CA ALA A 191 -5.07 -18.60 30.63
C ALA A 191 -5.46 -20.04 31.01
N THR A 192 -6.66 -20.18 31.56
CA THR A 192 -7.31 -21.48 31.77
C THR A 192 -8.69 -21.46 31.15
N VAL A 193 -9.01 -22.46 30.32
CA VAL A 193 -10.36 -22.69 29.77
C VAL A 193 -10.93 -23.93 30.46
N ALA A 194 -12.09 -23.77 31.12
CA ALA A 194 -12.73 -24.83 31.92
C ALA A 194 -13.33 -25.94 31.05
N GLY A 195 -13.75 -25.64 29.82
CA GLY A 195 -14.23 -26.63 28.86
C GLY A 195 -13.41 -26.61 27.57
N ASN A 196 -14.11 -26.62 26.43
CA ASN A 196 -13.48 -26.89 25.14
C ASN A 196 -12.80 -25.66 24.54
N VAL A 197 -11.68 -25.88 23.86
CA VAL A 197 -11.12 -24.92 22.90
C VAL A 197 -11.44 -25.43 21.50
N GLU A 198 -12.25 -24.69 20.76
CA GLU A 198 -12.67 -25.03 19.40
C GLU A 198 -12.09 -24.04 18.39
N LEU A 199 -11.31 -24.55 17.45
CA LEU A 199 -10.67 -23.79 16.39
C LEU A 199 -11.34 -24.16 15.06
N ALA A 200 -12.29 -23.34 14.60
CA ALA A 200 -12.99 -23.52 13.31
C ALA A 200 -12.39 -22.65 12.18
N GLY A 201 -11.46 -21.76 12.52
CA GLY A 201 -10.70 -20.88 11.65
C GLY A 201 -9.68 -20.06 12.45
N GLY A 202 -8.80 -19.33 11.76
CA GLY A 202 -7.78 -18.48 12.41
C GLY A 202 -6.58 -19.25 12.98
N GLU A 203 -5.69 -18.52 13.63
CA GLU A 203 -4.48 -19.06 14.27
C GLU A 203 -4.42 -18.61 15.74
N LEU A 204 -4.50 -19.55 16.68
CA LEU A 204 -4.24 -19.27 18.09
C LEU A 204 -2.73 -19.38 18.35
N ILE A 205 -2.08 -18.26 18.67
CA ILE A 205 -0.65 -18.17 18.96
C ILE A 205 -0.48 -18.04 20.47
N VAL A 206 0.13 -19.05 21.10
CA VAL A 206 0.46 -18.99 22.53
C VAL A 206 1.88 -18.44 22.65
N GLY A 207 2.01 -17.18 23.10
CA GLY A 207 3.30 -16.50 23.22
C GLY A 207 4.30 -17.26 24.08
N LYS A 208 5.59 -17.02 23.89
CA LYS A 208 6.68 -17.76 24.56
C LYS A 208 6.56 -17.74 26.09
N ASP A 209 6.16 -16.60 26.64
CA ASP A 209 6.00 -16.39 28.08
C ASP A 209 4.55 -16.63 28.56
N ALA A 210 3.64 -17.01 27.66
CA ALA A 210 2.25 -17.33 27.95
C ALA A 210 2.06 -18.82 28.26
N ALA A 211 0.94 -19.16 28.89
CA ALA A 211 0.56 -20.55 29.13
C ALA A 211 -0.95 -20.75 28.98
N LEU A 212 -1.37 -21.80 28.27
CA LEU A 212 -2.78 -22.15 28.09
C LEU A 212 -3.08 -23.49 28.73
N ALA A 213 -3.97 -23.53 29.72
CA ALA A 213 -4.52 -24.75 30.28
C ALA A 213 -5.94 -24.98 29.74
N ILE A 214 -6.21 -26.18 29.20
CA ILE A 214 -7.49 -26.60 28.64
C ILE A 214 -7.97 -27.78 29.47
N GLU A 215 -9.07 -27.60 30.20
CA GLU A 215 -9.64 -28.65 31.04
C GLU A 215 -10.58 -29.60 30.26
N GLY A 216 -11.23 -29.11 29.19
CA GLY A 216 -12.00 -29.90 28.24
C GLY A 216 -11.19 -30.33 27.01
N ASP A 217 -11.86 -30.43 25.85
CA ASP A 217 -11.28 -30.91 24.60
C ASP A 217 -10.63 -29.79 23.78
N LEU A 218 -9.59 -30.14 23.01
CA LEU A 218 -9.06 -29.30 21.93
C LEU A 218 -9.58 -29.82 20.59
N VAL A 219 -10.41 -29.01 19.91
CA VAL A 219 -11.12 -29.40 18.69
C VAL A 219 -10.76 -28.48 17.52
N PHE A 220 -10.17 -29.03 16.46
CA PHE A 220 -10.02 -28.35 15.17
C PHE A 220 -11.23 -28.69 14.28
N ARG A 221 -12.16 -27.75 14.11
CA ARG A 221 -13.42 -27.94 13.37
C ARG A 221 -13.31 -27.50 11.91
N GLY A 222 -14.08 -28.14 11.03
CA GLY A 222 -14.27 -27.72 9.65
C GLY A 222 -13.42 -28.44 8.59
N LYS A 223 -13.86 -28.36 7.32
CA LYS A 223 -13.19 -28.95 6.14
C LYS A 223 -12.58 -27.92 5.19
N SER A 224 -13.05 -26.66 5.24
CA SER A 224 -12.80 -25.66 4.20
C SER A 224 -11.77 -24.58 4.57
N GLY A 225 -11.52 -24.30 5.85
CA GLY A 225 -10.56 -23.30 6.31
C GLY A 225 -9.49 -23.88 7.25
N PRO A 226 -8.26 -23.33 7.27
CA PRO A 226 -7.23 -23.76 8.20
C PRO A 226 -7.57 -23.32 9.63
N ALA A 227 -7.44 -24.24 10.58
CA ALA A 227 -7.48 -23.96 12.01
C ALA A 227 -6.09 -24.25 12.57
N CYS A 228 -5.44 -23.25 13.17
CA CYS A 228 -4.05 -23.35 13.57
C CYS A 228 -3.87 -23.08 15.07
N LEU A 229 -2.97 -23.83 15.69
CA LEU A 229 -2.48 -23.58 17.04
C LEU A 229 -0.94 -23.54 16.97
N THR A 230 -0.35 -22.40 17.33
CA THR A 230 1.10 -22.20 17.33
C THR A 230 1.58 -22.03 18.77
N PRO A 231 2.03 -23.12 19.43
CA PRO A 231 2.51 -23.06 20.80
C PRO A 231 3.96 -22.59 20.85
N HIS A 232 4.23 -21.32 21.16
CA HIS A 232 5.57 -20.89 21.59
C HIS A 232 5.75 -21.09 23.10
N GLY A 233 4.69 -20.83 23.87
CA GLY A 233 4.61 -21.10 25.31
C GLY A 233 4.04 -22.48 25.65
N ALA A 234 3.72 -22.68 26.93
CA ALA A 234 3.22 -23.96 27.44
C ALA A 234 1.72 -24.13 27.16
N VAL A 235 1.32 -25.24 26.53
CA VAL A 235 -0.09 -25.61 26.39
C VAL A 235 -0.32 -26.94 27.13
N ARG A 236 -1.28 -26.98 28.05
CA ARG A 236 -1.65 -28.17 28.82
C ARG A 236 -3.09 -28.56 28.52
N LEU A 237 -3.34 -29.81 28.15
CA LEU A 237 -4.65 -30.34 27.78
C LEU A 237 -5.04 -31.53 28.68
N LEU A 238 -6.21 -31.45 29.33
CA LEU A 238 -6.75 -32.52 30.18
C LEU A 238 -7.84 -33.37 29.51
N GLY A 239 -8.50 -32.88 28.46
CA GLY A 239 -9.49 -33.63 27.67
C GLY A 239 -8.94 -34.19 26.36
N ASP A 240 -9.82 -34.52 25.41
CA ASP A 240 -9.44 -35.16 24.15
C ASP A 240 -8.90 -34.16 23.12
N LEU A 241 -8.13 -34.68 22.15
CA LEU A 241 -7.70 -33.91 20.99
C LEU A 241 -8.40 -34.44 19.74
N ARG A 242 -9.12 -33.58 19.02
CA ARG A 242 -9.85 -33.94 17.80
C ARG A 242 -9.60 -32.96 16.67
N SER A 243 -9.45 -33.46 15.46
CA SER A 243 -9.49 -32.64 14.24
C SER A 243 -10.43 -33.25 13.20
N GLU A 244 -11.13 -32.37 12.47
CA GLU A 244 -12.03 -32.73 11.37
C GLU A 244 -11.41 -32.52 9.99
N GLY A 245 -10.10 -32.23 9.94
CA GLY A 245 -9.30 -32.05 8.73
C GLY A 245 -8.81 -30.63 8.51
N SER A 246 -9.24 -29.67 9.33
CA SER A 246 -8.83 -28.26 9.26
C SER A 246 -7.49 -27.97 9.92
N ALA A 247 -6.97 -28.83 10.80
CA ALA A 247 -5.71 -28.58 11.50
C ALA A 247 -4.55 -28.31 10.53
N ARG A 248 -3.88 -27.17 10.72
CA ARG A 248 -2.66 -26.76 9.99
C ARG A 248 -1.66 -26.14 10.97
N VAL A 249 -0.40 -26.07 10.53
CA VAL A 249 0.68 -25.37 11.22
C VAL A 249 1.23 -24.32 10.26
N LEU A 250 1.07 -23.03 10.60
CA LEU A 250 1.47 -21.92 9.74
C LEU A 250 2.87 -21.36 10.09
N GLY A 251 3.41 -21.67 11.28
CA GLY A 251 4.71 -21.17 11.76
C GLY A 251 5.48 -22.18 12.61
N GLY A 252 6.75 -21.84 12.91
CA GLY A 252 7.62 -22.66 13.75
C GLY A 252 7.22 -22.55 15.22
N ALA A 253 6.63 -23.60 15.79
CA ALA A 253 6.34 -23.66 17.22
C ALA A 253 7.65 -23.76 18.03
N GLU A 254 7.73 -23.10 19.21
CA GLU A 254 8.84 -23.27 20.19
C GLU A 254 8.46 -24.13 21.41
N GLY A 255 7.17 -24.23 21.75
CA GLY A 255 6.56 -25.01 22.84
C GLY A 255 5.82 -26.28 22.39
N TRP A 256 5.09 -26.92 23.31
CA TRP A 256 4.37 -28.19 23.08
C TRP A 256 2.92 -28.11 23.56
N VAL A 257 2.04 -28.89 22.93
CA VAL A 257 0.72 -29.24 23.48
C VAL A 257 0.86 -30.50 24.33
N THR A 258 0.88 -30.30 25.64
CA THR A 258 1.09 -31.35 26.64
C THR A 258 -0.24 -31.96 27.08
N LEU A 259 -0.49 -33.22 26.71
CA LEU A 259 -1.55 -34.05 27.26
C LEU A 259 -1.18 -34.44 28.69
N ALA A 260 -2.05 -34.11 29.65
CA ALA A 260 -1.81 -34.25 31.09
C ALA A 260 -3.07 -34.78 31.83
N GLY A 261 -2.97 -34.91 33.16
CA GLY A 261 -4.07 -35.41 34.01
C GLY A 261 -4.15 -36.94 34.08
N GLU A 262 -5.00 -37.45 34.96
CA GLU A 262 -5.06 -38.89 35.33
C GLU A 262 -6.01 -39.73 34.48
N LYS A 263 -6.89 -39.10 33.70
CA LYS A 263 -7.90 -39.79 32.88
C LYS A 263 -7.31 -40.29 31.56
N ASP A 264 -7.91 -41.33 31.00
CA ASP A 264 -7.62 -41.72 29.62
C ASP A 264 -8.00 -40.60 28.65
N GLN A 265 -7.19 -40.38 27.61
CA GLN A 265 -7.42 -39.36 26.57
C GLN A 265 -7.35 -40.02 25.18
N SER A 266 -8.08 -39.47 24.22
CA SER A 266 -8.05 -39.89 22.82
C SER A 266 -7.53 -38.79 21.89
N ILE A 267 -6.77 -39.21 20.87
CA ILE A 267 -6.32 -38.37 19.76
C ILE A 267 -7.04 -38.86 18.49
N ARG A 268 -7.88 -38.00 17.91
CA ARG A 268 -8.59 -38.24 16.64
C ARG A 268 -8.01 -37.31 15.57
N PRO A 269 -6.93 -37.71 14.89
CA PRO A 269 -6.20 -36.84 14.00
C PRO A 269 -6.87 -36.70 12.63
N ALA A 270 -6.75 -35.51 12.05
CA ALA A 270 -7.00 -35.22 10.64
C ALA A 270 -6.29 -33.89 10.30
N GLY A 271 -5.61 -33.79 9.15
CA GLY A 271 -4.73 -32.65 8.88
C GLY A 271 -3.44 -32.67 9.73
N LEU A 272 -2.71 -31.56 9.76
CA LEU A 272 -1.41 -31.44 10.45
C LEU A 272 -1.60 -30.77 11.83
N LEU A 273 -1.43 -31.56 12.89
CA LEU A 273 -1.54 -31.12 14.28
C LEU A 273 -0.28 -30.38 14.78
N PRO A 274 -0.40 -29.54 15.83
CA PRO A 274 0.76 -28.92 16.48
C PRO A 274 1.66 -29.97 17.16
N PRO A 275 2.87 -29.58 17.65
CA PRO A 275 3.73 -30.50 18.39
C PRO A 275 3.04 -31.02 19.66
N LEU A 276 3.06 -32.33 19.87
CA LEU A 276 2.37 -33.00 20.98
C LEU A 276 3.36 -33.56 22.01
N ARG A 277 3.07 -33.40 23.30
CA ARG A 277 3.82 -33.99 24.41
C ARG A 277 2.87 -34.82 25.29
N LEU A 278 3.23 -36.05 25.60
CA LEU A 278 2.45 -36.93 26.47
C LEU A 278 3.18 -37.00 27.80
N GLU A 279 2.64 -36.33 28.81
CA GLU A 279 3.22 -36.25 30.15
C GLU A 279 2.09 -36.27 31.18
N LYS A 280 1.60 -37.48 31.43
CA LYS A 280 0.48 -37.76 32.31
C LYS A 280 0.99 -38.42 33.60
N PRO A 281 0.46 -38.02 34.77
CA PRO A 281 0.69 -38.73 36.03
C PRO A 281 -0.07 -40.07 36.10
N GLY A 282 -1.10 -40.28 35.26
CA GLY A 282 -1.89 -41.50 35.17
C GLY A 282 -2.79 -41.52 33.91
N GLY A 283 -3.36 -42.68 33.55
CA GLY A 283 -4.24 -42.82 32.37
C GLY A 283 -3.50 -43.03 31.03
N LYS A 284 -4.20 -43.63 30.05
CA LYS A 284 -3.67 -44.06 28.74
C LYS A 284 -4.06 -43.08 27.63
N VAL A 285 -3.21 -42.92 26.60
CA VAL A 285 -3.54 -42.14 25.40
C VAL A 285 -3.82 -43.07 24.23
N MET A 286 -5.01 -42.97 23.63
CA MET A 286 -5.42 -43.79 22.49
C MET A 286 -5.44 -43.01 21.18
N LEU A 287 -4.83 -43.57 20.13
CA LEU A 287 -4.84 -42.99 18.79
C LEU A 287 -5.93 -43.62 17.91
N ALA A 288 -6.79 -42.78 17.32
CA ALA A 288 -7.94 -43.21 16.51
C ALA A 288 -7.75 -42.95 14.99
N GLY A 289 -6.51 -43.01 14.48
CA GLY A 289 -6.18 -42.81 13.08
C GLY A 289 -4.68 -42.67 12.83
N ASP A 290 -4.27 -42.31 11.61
CA ASP A 290 -2.88 -41.93 11.34
C ASP A 290 -2.57 -40.57 11.97
N LEU A 291 -1.52 -40.48 12.79
CA LEU A 291 -1.15 -39.24 13.44
C LEU A 291 -0.26 -38.41 12.51
N HIS A 292 -0.72 -37.24 12.08
CA HIS A 292 0.14 -36.24 11.45
C HIS A 292 0.30 -35.03 12.37
N CYS A 293 1.49 -34.82 12.93
CA CYS A 293 1.79 -33.69 13.80
C CYS A 293 3.19 -33.10 13.55
N ALA A 294 3.42 -31.86 13.97
CA ALA A 294 4.71 -31.21 13.78
C ALA A 294 5.85 -31.86 14.60
N GLY A 295 5.53 -32.54 15.70
CA GLY A 295 6.45 -33.31 16.55
C GLY A 295 5.72 -34.13 17.61
N LEU A 296 6.39 -35.13 18.20
CA LEU A 296 5.82 -36.01 19.23
C LEU A 296 6.82 -36.30 20.35
N PHE A 297 6.46 -35.99 21.60
CA PHE A 297 7.24 -36.36 22.79
C PHE A 297 6.41 -37.30 23.66
N ILE A 298 6.98 -38.43 24.09
CA ILE A 298 6.35 -39.37 25.03
C ILE A 298 7.23 -39.46 26.27
N ALA A 299 6.75 -38.93 27.38
CA ALA A 299 7.49 -38.91 28.63
C ALA A 299 7.70 -40.32 29.20
N PRO A 300 8.70 -40.50 30.08
CA PRO A 300 8.85 -41.73 30.84
C PRO A 300 7.56 -42.12 31.58
N GLY A 301 7.27 -43.42 31.62
CA GLY A 301 6.07 -43.98 32.27
C GLY A 301 4.74 -43.77 31.52
N ASN A 302 4.74 -43.02 30.41
CA ASN A 302 3.54 -42.77 29.60
C ASN A 302 3.42 -43.76 28.43
N SER A 303 2.20 -43.97 27.93
CA SER A 303 1.98 -44.81 26.75
C SER A 303 1.03 -44.20 25.71
N LEU A 304 1.41 -44.36 24.44
CA LEU A 304 0.55 -44.10 23.29
C LEU A 304 0.13 -45.45 22.69
N ARG A 305 -1.18 -45.71 22.67
CA ARG A 305 -1.75 -46.93 22.10
C ARG A 305 -2.12 -46.71 20.64
N LEU A 306 -1.58 -47.56 19.76
CA LEU A 306 -1.86 -47.59 18.33
C LEU A 306 -2.53 -48.91 17.94
N ALA A 307 -3.45 -48.86 16.98
CA ALA A 307 -3.95 -50.04 16.28
C ALA A 307 -2.94 -50.52 15.23
N ALA A 308 -2.97 -51.82 14.91
CA ALA A 308 -2.12 -52.39 13.87
C ALA A 308 -2.30 -51.65 12.54
N GLY A 309 -1.19 -51.19 11.95
CA GLY A 309 -1.17 -50.49 10.65
C GLY A 309 -1.28 -48.96 10.71
N GLN A 310 -1.57 -48.36 11.87
CA GLN A 310 -1.58 -46.90 12.02
C GLN A 310 -0.17 -46.31 11.85
N ARG A 311 -0.10 -45.13 11.23
CA ARG A 311 1.15 -44.44 10.87
C ARG A 311 1.42 -43.21 11.73
N LEU A 312 2.70 -42.93 11.93
CA LEU A 312 3.19 -41.68 12.53
C LEU A 312 3.84 -40.79 11.45
N LEU A 313 3.19 -39.69 11.10
CA LEU A 313 3.66 -38.68 10.15
C LEU A 313 4.14 -37.47 10.97
N LEU A 314 5.41 -37.13 10.91
CA LEU A 314 6.01 -36.10 11.77
C LEU A 314 6.70 -35.01 10.94
N GLY A 315 6.56 -33.76 11.37
CA GLY A 315 7.17 -32.59 10.72
C GLY A 315 6.37 -32.07 9.52
N THR A 316 6.98 -31.12 8.81
CA THR A 316 6.35 -30.45 7.67
C THR A 316 7.29 -30.41 6.46
N THR A 317 6.72 -30.30 5.26
CA THR A 317 7.50 -30.07 4.04
C THR A 317 7.85 -28.60 3.81
N ALA A 318 7.33 -27.69 4.63
CA ALA A 318 7.61 -26.25 4.52
C ALA A 318 8.95 -25.91 5.21
N PRO A 319 9.75 -25.00 4.64
CA PRO A 319 10.91 -24.46 5.34
C PRO A 319 10.48 -23.62 6.55
N GLU A 320 11.17 -23.76 7.68
CA GLU A 320 10.98 -22.92 8.87
C GLU A 320 11.87 -21.67 8.79
N TRP A 321 11.29 -20.50 9.04
CA TRP A 321 11.99 -19.23 9.18
C TRP A 321 11.94 -18.76 10.64
N ARG A 322 13.02 -18.16 11.13
CA ARG A 322 13.05 -17.47 12.43
C ARG A 322 13.38 -16.00 12.21
N THR A 323 12.51 -15.11 12.68
CA THR A 323 12.83 -13.71 12.92
C THR A 323 13.61 -13.60 14.21
N ASP A 324 14.86 -13.10 14.17
CA ASP A 324 15.55 -12.66 15.37
C ASP A 324 14.91 -11.34 15.84
N PRO A 325 14.29 -11.28 17.03
CA PRO A 325 13.66 -10.05 17.51
C PRO A 325 14.65 -8.90 17.75
N ALA A 326 15.95 -9.18 17.88
CA ALA A 326 16.97 -8.17 18.18
C ALA A 326 17.52 -7.46 16.95
N ASP A 327 17.58 -8.14 15.80
CA ASP A 327 18.05 -7.58 14.54
C ASP A 327 16.85 -7.19 13.69
N LYS A 328 16.58 -5.88 13.58
CA LYS A 328 15.54 -5.33 12.69
C LYS A 328 15.81 -5.59 11.19
N ASN A 329 16.84 -6.38 10.86
CA ASN A 329 17.18 -6.85 9.52
C ASN A 329 16.96 -8.36 9.45
N ILE A 330 16.15 -8.82 8.48
CA ILE A 330 15.93 -10.24 8.21
C ILE A 330 17.22 -10.83 7.61
N VAL A 331 18.07 -11.43 8.44
CA VAL A 331 19.21 -12.22 7.94
C VAL A 331 18.71 -13.61 7.55
N LYS A 332 18.91 -14.00 6.29
CA LYS A 332 18.75 -15.40 5.82
C LYS A 332 19.74 -16.31 6.54
N THR A 333 19.46 -16.71 7.77
CA THR A 333 20.22 -17.80 8.40
C THR A 333 19.54 -19.12 8.03
N TRP A 334 20.08 -19.77 6.99
CA TRP A 334 19.80 -21.17 6.70
C TRP A 334 20.34 -22.02 7.86
N HIS A 335 19.60 -22.15 8.95
CA HIS A 335 19.91 -23.16 9.95
C HIS A 335 19.22 -24.48 9.53
N PRO A 336 19.97 -25.54 9.17
CA PRO A 336 19.44 -26.78 8.61
C PRO A 336 18.67 -27.68 9.59
N HIS A 337 18.18 -27.16 10.73
CA HIS A 337 17.98 -27.98 11.92
C HIS A 337 16.54 -28.29 12.36
N ARG A 338 15.45 -27.72 11.79
CA ARG A 338 14.13 -27.83 12.48
C ARG A 338 12.85 -28.05 11.66
N SER A 339 12.90 -28.34 10.37
CA SER A 339 11.67 -28.66 9.60
C SER A 339 10.90 -29.90 10.08
N CYS A 340 11.53 -30.79 10.84
CA CYS A 340 10.84 -31.76 11.71
C CYS A 340 11.18 -31.49 13.19
N ARG A 341 10.19 -31.48 14.07
CA ARG A 341 10.46 -31.82 15.47
C ARG A 341 10.53 -33.33 15.63
N ASP A 342 11.35 -33.75 16.58
CA ASP A 342 11.63 -35.15 16.88
C ASP A 342 10.37 -35.93 17.26
N LEU A 343 10.45 -37.25 17.06
CA LEU A 343 9.86 -38.19 17.99
C LEU A 343 10.85 -38.40 19.15
N VAL A 344 10.56 -37.86 20.32
CA VAL A 344 11.31 -38.19 21.55
C VAL A 344 10.50 -39.23 22.30
N ASN A 345 10.96 -40.47 22.34
CA ASN A 345 10.20 -41.59 22.87
C ASN A 345 10.91 -42.19 24.07
N GLN A 346 10.59 -41.66 25.24
CA GLN A 346 11.07 -42.15 26.53
C GLN A 346 10.01 -43.01 27.26
N GLY A 347 8.82 -43.15 26.67
CA GLY A 347 7.70 -43.96 27.17
C GLY A 347 7.47 -45.24 26.37
N ALA A 348 6.21 -45.69 26.26
CA ALA A 348 5.82 -46.91 25.55
C ALA A 348 4.89 -46.65 24.36
N LEU A 349 5.20 -47.25 23.21
CA LEU A 349 4.25 -47.42 22.10
C LEU A 349 3.62 -48.82 22.23
N VAL A 350 2.30 -48.88 22.41
CA VAL A 350 1.59 -50.13 22.73
C VAL A 350 0.59 -50.47 21.63
N GLY A 351 0.43 -51.75 21.30
CA GLY A 351 -0.62 -52.24 20.39
C GLY A 351 -0.19 -52.54 18.95
N SER A 352 1.05 -52.18 18.55
CA SER A 352 1.66 -52.65 17.31
C SER A 352 3.13 -53.01 17.51
N PRO A 353 3.61 -54.20 17.09
CA PRO A 353 5.01 -54.61 17.24
C PRO A 353 5.96 -53.80 16.32
N ALA A 354 5.43 -53.21 15.26
CA ALA A 354 6.12 -52.28 14.36
C ALA A 354 5.19 -51.14 13.97
N VAL A 355 5.66 -49.91 14.08
CA VAL A 355 4.91 -48.68 13.79
C VAL A 355 5.49 -48.03 12.54
N PRO A 356 4.76 -47.99 11.41
CA PRO A 356 5.21 -47.22 10.26
C PRO A 356 5.31 -45.73 10.60
N PHE A 357 6.39 -45.09 10.17
CA PHE A 357 6.58 -43.65 10.35
C PHE A 357 7.00 -42.96 9.04
N THR A 358 6.81 -41.64 8.99
CA THR A 358 7.38 -40.74 7.98
C THR A 358 7.79 -39.43 8.65
N LEU A 359 9.05 -39.02 8.49
CA LEU A 359 9.57 -37.72 8.89
C LEU A 359 9.67 -36.82 7.66
N TYR A 360 9.01 -35.67 7.68
CA TYR A 360 9.16 -34.63 6.66
C TYR A 360 10.22 -33.64 7.08
N ALA A 361 11.20 -33.38 6.23
CA ALA A 361 12.25 -32.40 6.49
C ALA A 361 12.68 -31.66 5.24
N HIS A 362 13.17 -30.45 5.44
CA HIS A 362 13.69 -29.54 4.44
C HIS A 362 15.19 -29.32 4.69
N VAL A 363 16.05 -29.79 3.78
CA VAL A 363 17.51 -29.82 3.96
C VAL A 363 18.17 -29.22 2.73
N GLY A 364 18.96 -28.16 2.93
CA GLY A 364 19.66 -27.48 1.82
C GLY A 364 18.72 -26.98 0.71
N GLY A 365 17.54 -26.49 1.07
CA GLY A 365 16.56 -25.97 0.10
C GLY A 365 15.67 -27.03 -0.56
N LYS A 366 15.72 -28.29 -0.12
CA LYS A 366 14.94 -29.39 -0.73
C LYS A 366 14.10 -30.12 0.32
N PRO A 367 12.81 -30.40 0.04
CA PRO A 367 11.98 -31.21 0.93
C PRO A 367 12.23 -32.72 0.71
N TYR A 368 12.26 -33.46 1.80
CA TYR A 368 12.50 -34.89 1.87
C TYR A 368 11.46 -35.53 2.79
N ALA A 369 11.11 -36.79 2.51
CA ALA A 369 10.38 -37.67 3.41
C ALA A 369 11.25 -38.88 3.73
N VAL A 370 11.52 -39.11 5.03
CA VAL A 370 12.18 -40.32 5.53
C VAL A 370 11.12 -41.24 6.11
N SER A 371 10.85 -42.36 5.46
CA SER A 371 9.86 -43.34 5.93
C SER A 371 10.51 -44.64 6.36
N GLY A 372 9.87 -45.40 7.24
CA GLY A 372 10.36 -46.70 7.70
C GLY A 372 9.43 -47.36 8.70
N LEU A 373 9.90 -48.45 9.32
CA LEU A 373 9.25 -49.11 10.45
C LEU A 373 10.04 -48.85 11.72
N TYR A 374 9.35 -48.38 12.76
CA TYR A 374 9.88 -48.19 14.10
C TYR A 374 9.35 -49.31 15.00
N SER A 375 10.24 -50.14 15.53
CA SER A 375 9.90 -51.18 16.51
C SER A 375 10.72 -50.98 17.78
N PHE A 376 10.08 -51.13 18.93
CA PHE A 376 10.72 -50.92 20.23
C PHE A 376 10.67 -52.21 21.04
N ALA A 377 11.81 -52.90 21.18
CA ALA A 377 11.89 -54.14 21.93
C ALA A 377 12.12 -53.83 23.42
N ARG A 378 11.05 -53.50 24.14
CA ARG A 378 11.00 -53.66 25.59
C ARG A 378 9.97 -54.75 25.89
N LYS A 379 10.37 -55.80 26.62
CA LYS A 379 9.40 -56.52 27.46
C LYS A 379 9.02 -55.54 28.58
N ALA A 380 8.15 -54.58 28.27
CA ALA A 380 7.63 -53.68 29.27
C ALA A 380 6.71 -54.49 30.19
N ALA A 381 7.18 -54.82 31.39
CA ALA A 381 6.23 -54.83 32.49
C ALA A 381 5.69 -53.40 32.58
N GLU A 382 4.36 -53.23 32.61
CA GLU A 382 3.78 -51.93 32.94
C GLU A 382 4.48 -51.40 34.21
N PRO A 383 4.99 -50.16 34.23
CA PRO A 383 5.53 -49.59 35.45
C PRO A 383 4.45 -49.71 36.53
N LYS A 384 4.82 -50.19 37.72
CA LYS A 384 3.88 -50.28 38.83
C LYS A 384 3.41 -48.85 39.15
N GLU A 385 2.10 -48.71 39.32
CA GLU A 385 1.43 -47.45 39.63
C GLU A 385 2.16 -46.75 40.80
N GLY A 386 2.69 -45.55 40.56
CA GLY A 386 3.34 -44.71 41.58
C GLY A 386 4.87 -44.63 41.59
N GLU A 387 5.62 -45.34 40.72
CA GLU A 387 7.08 -45.14 40.62
C GLU A 387 7.44 -43.97 39.66
N PRO A 388 8.05 -42.86 40.14
CA PRO A 388 8.49 -41.77 39.28
C PRO A 388 9.71 -42.21 38.47
N ALA A 389 9.58 -42.21 37.14
CA ALA A 389 10.71 -42.42 36.25
C ALA A 389 11.64 -41.20 36.30
N GLN A 390 12.94 -41.42 36.57
CA GLN A 390 13.90 -40.32 36.60
C GLN A 390 14.17 -39.80 35.18
N PRO A 391 14.05 -38.49 34.93
CA PRO A 391 14.44 -37.90 33.65
C PRO A 391 15.96 -37.94 33.53
N THR A 392 16.47 -38.52 32.46
CA THR A 392 17.90 -38.46 32.11
C THR A 392 18.09 -37.45 30.98
N ALA A 393 19.15 -36.66 31.06
CA ALA A 393 19.46 -35.64 30.07
C ALA A 393 20.27 -36.27 28.93
N GLY A 394 19.68 -36.37 27.74
CA GLY A 394 20.32 -36.85 26.50
C GLY A 394 19.30 -37.51 25.55
N LEU A 395 19.59 -37.57 24.24
CA LEU A 395 18.81 -38.40 23.32
C LEU A 395 19.06 -39.89 23.63
N HIS A 396 18.00 -40.65 23.82
CA HIS A 396 18.05 -42.10 24.05
C HIS A 396 18.08 -42.88 22.74
N ALA A 397 18.45 -44.17 22.79
CA ALA A 397 18.43 -45.07 21.63
C ALA A 397 17.06 -45.18 20.94
N GLY A 398 15.97 -44.85 21.66
CA GLY A 398 14.58 -44.81 21.18
C GLY A 398 14.13 -43.48 20.58
N ASP A 399 14.92 -42.41 20.69
CA ASP A 399 14.57 -41.13 20.10
C ASP A 399 14.84 -41.13 18.59
N LEU A 400 13.89 -40.59 17.84
CA LEU A 400 13.91 -40.49 16.39
C LEU A 400 13.87 -39.01 16.00
N SER A 401 15.05 -38.46 15.78
CA SER A 401 15.28 -37.11 15.29
C SER A 401 16.05 -37.15 13.97
N LEU A 402 15.94 -36.08 13.17
CA LEU A 402 16.61 -35.95 11.87
C LEU A 402 17.45 -34.67 11.86
N ASN A 403 18.73 -34.77 11.51
CA ASN A 403 19.68 -33.65 11.38
C ASN A 403 19.99 -32.85 12.67
N ARG A 404 19.95 -33.50 13.83
CA ARG A 404 20.52 -32.96 15.07
C ARG A 404 21.96 -33.43 15.28
N PRO A 405 22.79 -32.67 16.02
CA PRO A 405 24.16 -33.09 16.33
C PRO A 405 24.26 -34.51 16.95
N ASP A 406 23.19 -34.94 17.61
CA ASP A 406 23.02 -36.20 18.35
C ASP A 406 21.95 -37.13 17.73
N SER A 407 21.37 -36.78 16.58
CA SER A 407 20.33 -37.60 15.95
C SER A 407 20.88 -38.88 15.31
N ARG A 408 20.13 -39.97 15.44
CA ARG A 408 20.40 -41.22 14.72
C ARG A 408 20.21 -41.07 13.21
N LEU A 409 19.23 -40.28 12.74
CA LEU A 409 19.04 -40.05 11.31
C LEU A 409 19.62 -38.71 10.87
N ALA A 410 20.29 -38.67 9.71
CA ALA A 410 20.68 -37.42 9.08
C ALA A 410 20.54 -37.48 7.56
N ILE A 411 20.26 -36.35 6.91
CA ILE A 411 20.34 -36.18 5.47
C ILE A 411 21.56 -35.32 5.19
N ARG A 412 22.57 -35.89 4.52
CA ARG A 412 23.79 -35.16 4.12
C ARG A 412 23.97 -35.32 2.62
N ALA A 413 24.12 -34.20 1.93
CA ALA A 413 24.24 -34.16 0.46
C ALA A 413 23.14 -34.95 -0.30
N GLY A 414 21.93 -35.03 0.27
CA GLY A 414 20.80 -35.75 -0.33
C GLY A 414 20.79 -37.27 -0.10
N GLU A 415 21.66 -37.78 0.76
CA GLU A 415 21.70 -39.18 1.20
C GLU A 415 21.28 -39.32 2.66
N LEU A 416 20.64 -40.45 3.01
CA LEU A 416 20.23 -40.76 4.37
C LEU A 416 21.37 -41.44 5.11
N PHE A 417 21.59 -41.03 6.35
CA PHE A 417 22.55 -41.60 7.28
C PHE A 417 21.79 -42.13 8.49
N LEU A 418 22.23 -43.29 9.00
CA LEU A 418 21.83 -43.85 10.29
C LEU A 418 23.08 -43.99 11.17
N ASP A 419 23.04 -43.44 12.38
CA ASP A 419 24.12 -43.48 13.38
C ASP A 419 25.47 -43.01 12.81
N GLY A 420 25.43 -41.96 11.98
CA GLY A 420 26.61 -41.35 11.36
C GLY A 420 27.15 -42.10 10.12
N GLN A 421 26.59 -43.25 9.77
CA GLN A 421 26.96 -44.03 8.58
C GLN A 421 25.89 -43.89 7.48
N PRO A 422 26.24 -43.94 6.18
CA PRO A 422 25.25 -43.98 5.11
C PRO A 422 24.27 -45.14 5.34
N ALA A 423 22.98 -44.84 5.41
CA ALA A 423 21.96 -45.87 5.56
C ALA A 423 22.01 -46.75 4.29
N PRO A 424 22.16 -48.07 4.43
CA PRO A 424 22.32 -48.95 3.27
C PRO A 424 21.11 -48.80 2.35
N ARG A 425 21.35 -48.60 1.04
CA ARG A 425 20.32 -48.79 0.01
C ARG A 425 19.93 -50.27 0.03
N ALA A 426 18.94 -50.62 0.85
CA ALA A 426 18.63 -52.00 1.18
C ALA A 426 18.46 -52.86 -0.09
N LYS A 427 19.28 -53.90 -0.23
CA LYS A 427 19.03 -55.00 -1.18
C LYS A 427 18.29 -56.18 -0.54
N LYS A 428 18.24 -56.27 0.80
CA LYS A 428 17.43 -57.21 1.60
C LYS A 428 17.04 -56.58 2.95
N ALA A 429 15.91 -57.00 3.51
CA ALA A 429 15.26 -56.37 4.67
C ALA A 429 15.97 -56.62 6.03
N ASP A 430 17.03 -57.43 6.05
CA ASP A 430 17.54 -58.05 7.27
C ASP A 430 18.84 -57.40 7.83
N GLU A 431 19.44 -56.42 7.12
CA GLU A 431 20.83 -55.97 7.37
C GLU A 431 20.98 -54.70 8.24
N LEU A 432 19.94 -54.20 8.91
CA LEU A 432 20.00 -52.97 9.73
C LEU A 432 20.03 -53.24 11.25
N ASP A 433 20.77 -54.27 11.67
CA ASP A 433 20.98 -54.60 13.09
C ASP A 433 22.37 -54.18 13.58
N ALA A 434 22.54 -52.91 13.90
CA ALA A 434 23.63 -52.53 14.81
C ALA A 434 23.19 -52.88 16.25
N ALA A 435 23.91 -53.81 16.89
CA ALA A 435 23.70 -54.12 18.30
C ALA A 435 24.23 -52.97 19.16
N LEU A 436 23.33 -52.18 19.74
CA LEU A 436 23.67 -51.28 20.86
C LEU A 436 23.84 -52.13 22.13
N GLU A 437 24.91 -51.87 22.89
CA GLU A 437 25.18 -52.51 24.18
C GLU A 437 24.09 -52.13 25.20
N GLY A 438 23.59 -53.10 25.96
CA GLY A 438 22.66 -52.86 27.07
C GLY A 438 21.17 -53.13 26.81
N GLY A 439 20.79 -54.24 26.17
CA GLY A 439 19.47 -54.90 26.35
C GLY A 439 18.18 -54.18 25.92
N GLU A 440 18.17 -52.87 25.68
CA GLU A 440 17.04 -52.08 25.20
C GLU A 440 17.33 -51.63 23.76
N LYS A 441 16.51 -52.05 22.79
CA LYS A 441 16.76 -51.76 21.36
C LYS A 441 15.51 -51.21 20.67
N ALA A 442 15.58 -49.94 20.24
CA ALA A 442 14.72 -49.42 19.20
C ALA A 442 15.33 -49.78 17.84
N ARG A 443 14.57 -50.49 17.00
CA ARG A 443 14.99 -50.99 15.71
C ARG A 443 14.24 -50.24 14.61
N LEU A 444 15.01 -49.58 13.74
CA LEU A 444 14.56 -48.91 12.54
C LEU A 444 14.81 -49.82 11.34
N THR A 445 13.75 -50.27 10.67
CA THR A 445 13.86 -51.08 9.45
C THR A 445 13.16 -50.40 8.28
N ASP A 446 13.42 -50.88 7.06
CA ASP A 446 12.78 -50.39 5.84
C ASP A 446 12.92 -48.87 5.59
N LEU A 447 14.04 -48.28 6.01
CA LEU A 447 14.30 -46.85 5.83
C LEU A 447 14.36 -46.47 4.34
N LYS A 448 13.54 -45.49 3.97
CA LYS A 448 13.46 -44.93 2.62
C LYS A 448 13.54 -43.42 2.69
N LEU A 449 14.56 -42.85 2.04
CA LEU A 449 14.63 -41.43 1.75
C LEU A 449 13.96 -41.16 0.40
N THR A 450 12.90 -40.36 0.44
CA THR A 450 12.22 -39.87 -0.75
C THR A 450 12.51 -38.38 -0.84
N LEU A 451 13.24 -37.93 -1.86
CA LEU A 451 13.21 -36.52 -2.22
C LEU A 451 11.77 -36.23 -2.64
N LEU A 452 11.10 -35.31 -1.95
CA LEU A 452 9.83 -34.82 -2.40
C LEU A 452 10.16 -33.79 -3.47
N PRO A 453 9.96 -34.08 -4.77
CA PRO A 453 10.11 -33.02 -5.74
C PRO A 453 9.14 -31.90 -5.33
N PRO A 454 9.55 -30.61 -5.38
CA PRO A 454 8.53 -29.58 -5.46
C PRO A 454 7.61 -30.03 -6.60
N PRO A 455 6.28 -30.03 -6.44
CA PRO A 455 5.40 -30.44 -7.52
C PRO A 455 5.74 -29.58 -8.74
N LYS A 456 6.51 -30.13 -9.67
CA LYS A 456 6.79 -29.46 -10.93
C LYS A 456 5.61 -29.80 -11.79
N ALA A 457 4.70 -28.84 -11.93
CA ALA A 457 3.65 -28.98 -12.91
C ALA A 457 4.30 -29.18 -14.28
N ASP A 458 3.82 -30.15 -15.05
CA ASP A 458 4.22 -30.34 -16.43
C ASP A 458 3.67 -29.18 -17.26
N THR A 459 4.42 -28.07 -17.32
CA THR A 459 4.01 -26.85 -18.02
C THR A 459 3.82 -27.08 -19.52
N SER A 460 4.35 -28.17 -20.09
CA SER A 460 4.16 -28.50 -21.51
C SER A 460 2.70 -28.73 -21.89
N LYS A 461 1.84 -29.09 -20.93
CA LYS A 461 0.40 -29.33 -21.11
C LYS A 461 -0.47 -28.21 -20.55
N LEU A 462 0.13 -27.20 -19.93
CA LEU A 462 -0.57 -26.07 -19.34
C LEU A 462 -0.44 -24.84 -20.22
N ALA A 463 -1.33 -23.87 -20.01
CA ALA A 463 -1.25 -22.54 -20.58
C ALA A 463 -1.60 -21.50 -19.50
N ASN A 464 -0.99 -20.33 -19.56
CA ASN A 464 -1.31 -19.21 -18.67
C ASN A 464 -2.70 -18.67 -19.03
N ALA A 465 -3.60 -18.63 -18.05
CA ALA A 465 -4.96 -18.14 -18.16
C ALA A 465 -5.16 -16.74 -17.55
N ALA A 466 -4.16 -16.23 -16.80
CA ALA A 466 -4.24 -14.94 -16.12
C ALA A 466 -4.56 -13.77 -17.08
N PRO A 467 -4.00 -13.68 -18.31
CA PRO A 467 -4.36 -12.61 -19.25
C PRO A 467 -5.83 -12.61 -19.69
N PHE A 468 -6.56 -13.72 -19.50
CA PHE A 468 -7.96 -13.90 -19.94
C PHE A 468 -8.96 -13.87 -18.77
N VAL A 469 -8.59 -13.25 -17.65
CA VAL A 469 -9.50 -13.03 -16.52
C VAL A 469 -10.50 -11.92 -16.85
N LYS A 470 -11.71 -11.99 -16.28
CA LYS A 470 -12.73 -10.93 -16.43
C LYS A 470 -12.52 -9.74 -15.51
N ALA A 471 -11.66 -9.85 -14.51
CA ALA A 471 -11.24 -8.77 -13.61
C ALA A 471 -10.01 -9.23 -12.82
N ILE A 472 -9.18 -8.27 -12.44
CA ILE A 472 -8.20 -8.41 -11.36
C ILE A 472 -8.57 -7.43 -10.26
N ARG A 473 -8.68 -7.92 -9.03
CA ARG A 473 -9.12 -7.14 -7.87
C ARG A 473 -7.98 -7.09 -6.85
N PRO A 474 -7.21 -6.00 -6.84
CA PRO A 474 -6.20 -5.77 -5.82
C PRO A 474 -6.90 -5.30 -4.53
N SER A 475 -6.42 -5.74 -3.38
CA SER A 475 -6.82 -5.21 -2.07
C SER A 475 -5.56 -5.04 -1.22
N PRO A 476 -5.14 -3.81 -0.86
CA PRO A 476 -5.73 -2.51 -1.25
C PRO A 476 -5.74 -2.25 -2.77
N SER A 477 -6.36 -1.18 -3.26
CA SER A 477 -6.37 -0.88 -4.70
C SER A 477 -4.97 -0.62 -5.26
N ALA A 478 -4.64 -1.13 -6.45
CA ALA A 478 -3.37 -0.89 -7.17
C ALA A 478 -3.53 0.11 -8.34
N GLY A 479 -4.75 0.57 -8.62
CA GLY A 479 -5.02 1.44 -9.76
C GLY A 479 -4.71 0.82 -11.13
N PRO A 480 -4.44 1.63 -12.17
CA PRO A 480 -4.34 1.14 -13.55
C PRO A 480 -3.12 0.24 -13.81
N SER A 481 -2.09 0.27 -12.95
CA SER A 481 -0.95 -0.65 -13.03
C SER A 481 -1.30 -2.09 -12.66
N VAL A 482 -2.47 -2.36 -12.08
CA VAL A 482 -2.83 -3.73 -11.67
C VAL A 482 -2.79 -4.72 -12.83
N TRP A 483 -3.10 -4.26 -14.03
CA TRP A 483 -3.08 -5.09 -15.23
C TRP A 483 -1.67 -5.38 -15.75
N GLN A 484 -0.67 -4.60 -15.34
CA GLN A 484 0.74 -4.87 -15.63
C GLN A 484 1.21 -6.17 -14.98
N ALA A 485 0.57 -6.60 -13.88
CA ALA A 485 0.88 -7.90 -13.30
C ALA A 485 0.44 -9.08 -14.18
N LEU A 486 -0.27 -8.89 -15.30
CA LEU A 486 -0.77 -9.97 -16.16
C LEU A 486 -0.41 -9.76 -17.65
N ASP A 487 0.55 -8.88 -17.94
CA ASP A 487 0.89 -8.50 -19.32
C ASP A 487 2.00 -9.36 -19.93
N GLY A 488 2.62 -10.24 -19.13
CA GLY A 488 3.71 -11.12 -19.54
C GLY A 488 5.08 -10.43 -19.58
N SER A 489 5.22 -9.22 -19.02
CA SER A 489 6.44 -8.43 -19.04
C SER A 489 7.10 -8.39 -17.65
N GLU A 490 8.37 -8.78 -17.59
CA GLU A 490 9.18 -8.63 -16.36
C GLU A 490 9.67 -7.19 -16.12
N ALA A 491 9.36 -6.26 -17.03
CA ALA A 491 9.78 -4.86 -16.97
C ALA A 491 8.70 -3.92 -16.40
N THR A 492 7.48 -4.42 -16.20
CA THR A 492 6.33 -3.66 -15.71
C THR A 492 5.98 -4.12 -14.28
N MET A 493 5.29 -3.30 -13.49
CA MET A 493 5.05 -3.64 -12.09
C MET A 493 3.74 -3.05 -11.57
N ALA A 494 2.83 -3.92 -11.13
CA ALA A 494 1.71 -3.55 -10.29
C ALA A 494 2.18 -3.24 -8.87
N SER A 495 1.92 -2.02 -8.43
CA SER A 495 2.09 -1.60 -7.04
C SER A 495 0.75 -1.15 -6.49
N PHE A 496 0.49 -1.51 -5.24
CA PHE A 496 -0.63 -0.95 -4.50
C PHE A 496 -0.50 0.58 -4.42
N ARG A 497 -1.64 1.26 -4.43
CA ARG A 497 -1.73 2.69 -4.11
C ARG A 497 -1.18 2.88 -2.70
N THR A 498 -0.35 3.91 -2.52
CA THR A 498 0.29 4.21 -1.24
C THR A 498 -0.74 4.63 -0.18
N GLY A 499 -0.39 4.46 1.09
CA GLY A 499 -1.18 4.97 2.24
C GLY A 499 -1.71 3.87 3.18
N VAL A 500 -1.31 2.61 2.99
CA VAL A 500 -1.82 1.51 3.83
C VAL A 500 -0.71 0.64 4.42
N GLY A 501 0.45 0.46 3.76
CA GLY A 501 1.57 -0.31 4.34
C GLY A 501 1.20 -1.75 4.76
N LEU A 502 0.13 -2.31 4.18
CA LEU A 502 -0.49 -3.56 4.62
C LEU A 502 -0.06 -4.76 3.76
N ALA A 503 -0.35 -5.96 4.25
CA ALA A 503 -0.36 -7.15 3.40
C ALA A 503 -1.51 -7.02 2.39
N GLY A 504 -1.14 -6.99 1.12
CA GLY A 504 -2.03 -6.90 -0.01
C GLY A 504 -2.38 -8.26 -0.61
N SER A 505 -3.35 -8.24 -1.52
CA SER A 505 -3.80 -9.40 -2.26
C SER A 505 -4.22 -9.05 -3.68
N TYR A 506 -4.13 -10.02 -4.57
CA TYR A 506 -4.59 -9.92 -5.96
C TYR A 506 -5.56 -11.07 -6.22
N GLU A 507 -6.81 -10.74 -6.53
CA GLU A 507 -7.84 -11.72 -6.89
C GLU A 507 -8.07 -11.72 -8.40
N LEU A 508 -7.78 -12.84 -9.05
CA LEU A 508 -8.14 -13.13 -10.42
C LEU A 508 -9.57 -13.67 -10.47
N VAL A 509 -10.44 -13.01 -11.24
CA VAL A 509 -11.83 -13.42 -11.41
C VAL A 509 -12.00 -14.00 -12.81
N PHE A 510 -12.36 -15.27 -12.92
CA PHE A 510 -12.53 -15.92 -14.22
C PHE A 510 -13.95 -15.71 -14.77
N PRO A 511 -14.13 -15.60 -16.11
CA PRO A 511 -15.47 -15.44 -16.70
C PRO A 511 -16.34 -16.70 -16.53
N ARG A 512 -15.72 -17.87 -16.38
CA ARG A 512 -16.33 -19.17 -16.11
C ARG A 512 -15.37 -20.02 -15.26
N PRO A 513 -15.86 -21.01 -14.50
CA PRO A 513 -14.97 -21.89 -13.75
C PRO A 513 -13.95 -22.58 -14.67
N MET A 514 -12.70 -22.65 -14.22
CA MET A 514 -11.61 -23.30 -14.95
C MET A 514 -10.72 -24.13 -14.02
N ALA A 515 -10.14 -25.21 -14.53
CA ALA A 515 -9.17 -25.98 -13.76
C ALA A 515 -7.82 -25.24 -13.73
N VAL A 516 -7.31 -24.94 -12.53
CA VAL A 516 -5.98 -24.36 -12.28
C VAL A 516 -5.16 -25.37 -11.49
N SER A 517 -3.89 -25.53 -11.84
CA SER A 517 -2.96 -26.46 -11.17
C SER A 517 -1.59 -25.87 -10.86
N LEU A 518 -1.33 -24.63 -11.28
CA LEU A 518 -0.10 -23.90 -11.00
C LEU A 518 -0.40 -22.41 -10.95
N VAL A 519 0.18 -21.73 -9.97
CA VAL A 519 0.25 -20.27 -9.89
C VAL A 519 1.71 -19.91 -9.79
N ARG A 520 2.17 -18.91 -10.55
CA ARG A 520 3.50 -18.35 -10.35
C ARG A 520 3.46 -16.84 -10.40
N PHE A 521 4.35 -16.17 -9.68
CA PHE A 521 4.38 -14.72 -9.63
C PHE A 521 5.80 -14.21 -9.40
N LEU A 522 6.13 -13.08 -10.01
CA LEU A 522 7.39 -12.36 -9.85
C LEU A 522 7.14 -11.15 -8.96
N GLN A 523 7.84 -11.09 -7.83
CA GLN A 523 7.68 -10.00 -6.87
C GLN A 523 8.63 -8.84 -7.16
N GLY A 524 8.20 -7.61 -6.90
CA GLY A 524 9.05 -6.42 -6.94
C GLY A 524 9.89 -6.23 -5.67
N PRO A 525 10.44 -5.02 -5.45
CA PRO A 525 11.24 -4.69 -4.27
C PRO A 525 10.47 -4.80 -2.94
N LEU A 526 9.17 -4.50 -2.94
CA LEU A 526 8.29 -4.75 -1.79
C LEU A 526 7.63 -6.12 -1.93
N PHE A 527 8.24 -7.13 -1.31
CA PHE A 527 7.86 -8.53 -1.51
C PHE A 527 7.22 -9.14 -0.27
N ALA A 528 6.36 -10.13 -0.49
CA ALA A 528 5.86 -11.00 0.56
C ALA A 528 6.79 -12.21 0.68
N PHE A 529 7.41 -12.40 1.85
CA PHE A 529 8.14 -13.63 2.12
C PHE A 529 7.19 -14.78 2.49
N ARG A 530 5.99 -14.48 3.04
CA ARG A 530 4.95 -15.49 3.32
C ARG A 530 3.61 -15.11 2.73
N GLY A 531 2.88 -16.11 2.26
CA GLY A 531 1.49 -15.95 1.89
C GLY A 531 0.81 -17.24 1.43
N VAL A 532 -0.42 -17.08 0.94
CA VAL A 532 -1.29 -18.18 0.50
C VAL A 532 -1.95 -17.88 -0.84
N VAL A 533 -2.19 -18.94 -1.60
CA VAL A 533 -3.11 -18.94 -2.75
C VAL A 533 -4.41 -19.59 -2.28
N CYS A 534 -5.48 -18.80 -2.31
CA CYS A 534 -6.83 -19.25 -1.98
C CYS A 534 -7.71 -19.25 -3.23
N ALA A 535 -8.82 -19.99 -3.21
CA ALA A 535 -9.75 -20.04 -4.33
C ALA A 535 -11.22 -20.16 -3.90
N ASP A 536 -12.08 -19.64 -4.77
CA ASP A 536 -13.50 -19.93 -4.78
C ASP A 536 -13.76 -21.13 -5.70
N THR A 537 -13.94 -22.30 -5.09
CA THR A 537 -14.21 -23.56 -5.78
C THR A 537 -15.69 -23.82 -6.00
N THR A 538 -16.56 -22.94 -5.51
CA THR A 538 -18.03 -23.14 -5.45
C THR A 538 -18.82 -22.12 -6.27
N GLY A 539 -18.20 -20.97 -6.58
CA GLY A 539 -18.87 -19.84 -7.22
C GLY A 539 -19.59 -18.91 -6.23
N ALA A 540 -19.41 -19.11 -4.92
CA ALA A 540 -20.06 -18.30 -3.87
C ALA A 540 -19.49 -16.87 -3.76
N GLY A 541 -18.40 -16.56 -4.47
CA GLY A 541 -17.75 -15.26 -4.47
C GLY A 541 -16.66 -15.09 -3.40
N SER A 542 -16.46 -16.07 -2.52
CA SER A 542 -15.46 -16.06 -1.45
C SER A 542 -14.32 -17.04 -1.71
N CYS A 543 -13.07 -16.58 -1.65
CA CYS A 543 -11.87 -17.42 -1.80
C CYS A 543 -11.49 -18.15 -0.50
N GLY A 544 -12.34 -19.08 -0.03
CA GLY A 544 -12.14 -19.76 1.26
C GLY A 544 -11.22 -20.99 1.23
N THR A 545 -10.98 -21.60 0.06
CA THR A 545 -10.18 -22.84 -0.05
C THR A 545 -8.71 -22.51 -0.28
N ILE A 546 -7.80 -22.90 0.63
CA ILE A 546 -6.35 -22.77 0.40
C ILE A 546 -5.88 -23.86 -0.55
N LEU A 547 -5.26 -23.46 -1.67
CA LEU A 547 -4.70 -24.36 -2.67
C LEU A 547 -3.20 -24.58 -2.45
N ALA A 548 -2.46 -23.53 -2.07
CA ALA A 548 -1.04 -23.57 -1.79
C ALA A 548 -0.64 -22.44 -0.83
N ALA A 549 0.55 -22.56 -0.24
CA ALA A 549 1.19 -21.53 0.58
C ALA A 549 2.66 -21.40 0.18
N TRP A 550 3.23 -20.21 0.32
CA TRP A 550 4.66 -19.96 0.17
C TRP A 550 5.22 -19.37 1.46
N THR A 551 6.48 -19.68 1.75
CA THR A 551 7.16 -19.17 2.93
C THR A 551 8.54 -18.60 2.65
N ASP A 552 9.00 -18.62 1.39
CA ASP A 552 10.34 -18.23 0.95
C ASP A 552 10.32 -17.20 -0.18
N GLY A 553 9.29 -16.35 -0.21
CA GLY A 553 9.22 -15.28 -1.21
C GLY A 553 10.40 -14.32 -1.10
N ALA A 554 10.94 -13.89 -2.23
CA ALA A 554 12.09 -13.00 -2.32
C ALA A 554 11.80 -11.85 -3.29
N PRO A 555 12.47 -10.69 -3.14
CA PRO A 555 12.33 -9.59 -4.08
C PRO A 555 12.96 -9.96 -5.42
N ASN A 556 12.36 -9.51 -6.51
CA ASN A 556 12.83 -9.73 -7.88
C ASN A 556 13.05 -11.21 -8.21
N ALA A 557 12.22 -12.09 -7.64
CA ALA A 557 12.31 -13.53 -7.82
C ALA A 557 10.94 -14.15 -8.10
N TRP A 558 10.92 -15.14 -8.98
CA TRP A 558 9.75 -15.97 -9.26
C TRP A 558 9.45 -16.90 -8.08
N CYS A 559 8.19 -16.93 -7.66
CA CYS A 559 7.63 -17.94 -6.77
C CYS A 559 6.67 -18.83 -7.58
N GLU A 560 6.81 -20.15 -7.49
CA GLU A 560 5.97 -21.12 -8.20
C GLU A 560 5.24 -22.03 -7.20
N LEU A 561 3.92 -22.14 -7.34
CA LEU A 561 3.03 -22.88 -6.46
C LEU A 561 2.15 -23.83 -7.28
N ALA A 562 2.57 -25.08 -7.38
CA ALA A 562 1.79 -26.13 -8.04
C ALA A 562 0.95 -26.94 -7.04
N PHE A 563 -0.23 -27.34 -7.47
CA PHE A 563 -1.19 -28.12 -6.70
C PHE A 563 -2.04 -29.00 -7.65
N PRO A 564 -2.75 -30.04 -7.15
CA PRO A 564 -3.65 -30.82 -8.00
C PRO A 564 -4.63 -29.92 -8.76
N PRO A 565 -5.05 -30.25 -10.00
CA PRO A 565 -6.01 -29.43 -10.73
C PRO A 565 -7.30 -29.22 -9.95
N VAL A 566 -7.66 -27.96 -9.69
CA VAL A 566 -8.88 -27.55 -8.99
C VAL A 566 -9.69 -26.62 -9.88
N ALA A 567 -11.00 -26.89 -10.04
CA ALA A 567 -11.91 -25.99 -10.71
C ALA A 567 -12.16 -24.74 -9.84
N VAL A 568 -11.84 -23.57 -10.35
CA VAL A 568 -11.93 -22.29 -9.62
C VAL A 568 -12.73 -21.26 -10.40
N HIS A 569 -13.60 -20.52 -9.71
CA HIS A 569 -14.27 -19.32 -10.21
C HIS A 569 -13.42 -18.06 -9.95
N ARG A 570 -12.66 -18.08 -8.85
CA ARG A 570 -11.78 -17.00 -8.41
C ARG A 570 -10.52 -17.60 -7.80
N LEU A 571 -9.41 -16.90 -7.96
CA LEU A 571 -8.12 -17.26 -7.38
C LEU A 571 -7.52 -16.01 -6.71
N LYS A 572 -7.12 -16.10 -5.45
CA LYS A 572 -6.59 -14.99 -4.68
C LYS A 572 -5.18 -15.29 -4.19
N LEU A 573 -4.21 -14.53 -4.66
CA LEU A 573 -2.87 -14.46 -4.07
C LEU A 573 -2.94 -13.49 -2.89
N ARG A 574 -2.66 -13.96 -1.68
CA ARG A 574 -2.71 -13.13 -0.46
C ARG A 574 -1.38 -13.20 0.28
N ALA A 575 -0.74 -12.05 0.48
CA ALA A 575 0.39 -11.97 1.38
C ALA A 575 -0.08 -12.08 2.84
N LEU A 576 0.78 -12.68 3.66
CA LEU A 576 0.60 -12.74 5.12
C LEU A 576 1.70 -11.92 5.80
N GLU A 577 2.95 -12.04 5.34
CA GLU A 577 4.09 -11.28 5.87
C GLU A 577 5.05 -10.90 4.73
N GLY A 578 5.66 -9.72 4.84
CA GLY A 578 6.47 -9.15 3.77
C GLY A 578 7.26 -7.90 4.18
N GLN A 579 8.15 -7.48 3.29
CA GLN A 579 8.89 -6.24 3.42
C GLN A 579 7.94 -5.06 3.17
N ARG A 580 7.68 -4.29 4.21
CA ARG A 580 6.91 -3.05 4.12
C ARG A 580 7.79 -1.95 3.53
N GLY A 581 7.23 -1.21 2.59
CA GLY A 581 7.76 0.10 2.21
C GLY A 581 7.22 1.18 3.14
N TRP A 582 7.67 2.42 2.96
CA TRP A 582 7.04 3.56 3.62
C TRP A 582 5.59 3.71 3.13
N GLU A 583 4.64 3.26 3.94
CA GLU A 583 3.19 3.25 3.67
C GLU A 583 2.74 2.52 2.38
N GLN A 584 3.62 1.70 1.80
CA GLN A 584 3.34 0.89 0.61
C GLN A 584 3.04 -0.56 1.01
N SER A 585 1.94 -1.09 0.48
CA SER A 585 1.52 -2.48 0.70
C SER A 585 2.38 -3.46 -0.09
N PHE A 586 2.47 -4.71 0.36
CA PHE A 586 3.22 -5.80 -0.28
C PHE A 586 2.28 -6.99 -0.58
N PRO A 587 2.47 -7.76 -1.67
CA PRO A 587 3.59 -7.69 -2.57
C PRO A 587 3.32 -6.73 -3.73
N GLN A 588 4.33 -5.98 -4.15
CA GLN A 588 4.40 -5.48 -5.52
C GLN A 588 4.60 -6.68 -6.44
N LEU A 589 3.81 -6.75 -7.51
CA LEU A 589 3.90 -7.83 -8.49
C LEU A 589 4.39 -7.26 -9.81
N VAL A 590 5.50 -7.81 -10.28
CA VAL A 590 5.97 -7.61 -11.65
C VAL A 590 5.07 -8.43 -12.58
N GLU A 591 4.84 -9.71 -12.26
CA GLU A 591 4.01 -10.61 -13.06
C GLU A 591 3.28 -11.64 -12.17
N LEU A 592 2.10 -12.11 -12.60
CA LEU A 592 1.23 -13.08 -11.95
C LEU A 592 0.55 -13.96 -13.00
N GLU A 593 0.86 -15.25 -12.93
CA GLU A 593 0.39 -16.23 -13.88
C GLU A 593 -0.41 -17.35 -13.19
N ALA A 594 -1.46 -17.81 -13.85
CA ALA A 594 -2.32 -18.89 -13.39
C ALA A 594 -2.48 -19.92 -14.51
N TYR A 595 -1.97 -21.12 -14.31
CA TYR A 595 -1.89 -22.17 -15.33
C TYR A 595 -2.98 -23.22 -15.17
N GLY A 596 -3.66 -23.49 -16.28
CA GLY A 596 -4.63 -24.59 -16.42
C GLY A 596 -4.37 -25.42 -17.67
N PRO A 597 -5.10 -26.54 -17.86
CA PRO A 597 -5.00 -27.35 -19.08
C PRO A 597 -5.23 -26.51 -20.33
N LYS A 598 -4.40 -26.69 -21.37
CA LYS A 598 -4.46 -25.91 -22.64
C LYS A 598 -5.87 -25.78 -23.23
N GLU A 599 -6.66 -26.86 -23.19
CA GLU A 599 -8.05 -26.87 -23.68
C GLU A 599 -8.98 -25.95 -22.87
N SER A 600 -8.78 -25.88 -21.55
CA SER A 600 -9.56 -24.99 -20.68
C SER A 600 -9.26 -23.52 -20.99
N VAL A 601 -7.98 -23.19 -21.21
CA VAL A 601 -7.51 -21.83 -21.53
C VAL A 601 -7.93 -21.41 -22.93
N ALA A 602 -7.88 -22.30 -23.93
CA ALA A 602 -8.34 -22.01 -25.29
C ALA A 602 -9.82 -21.57 -25.32
N GLY A 603 -10.67 -22.12 -24.45
CA GLY A 603 -12.04 -21.66 -24.34
C GLY A 603 -12.21 -20.30 -23.63
N LEU A 604 -11.24 -19.88 -22.79
CA LEU A 604 -11.21 -18.51 -22.23
C LEU A 604 -10.74 -17.49 -23.27
N GLN A 605 -9.70 -17.83 -24.04
CA GLN A 605 -9.20 -17.01 -25.15
C GLN A 605 -10.30 -16.63 -26.14
N LYS A 606 -11.19 -17.58 -26.47
CA LYS A 606 -12.35 -17.33 -27.33
C LYS A 606 -13.40 -16.40 -26.71
N ALA A 607 -13.52 -16.38 -25.38
CA ALA A 607 -14.50 -15.57 -24.67
C ALA A 607 -14.01 -14.13 -24.40
N LEU A 608 -12.69 -13.91 -24.29
CA LEU A 608 -12.07 -12.62 -24.01
C LEU A 608 -10.80 -12.43 -24.88
N PRO A 609 -10.93 -12.13 -26.17
CA PRO A 609 -9.79 -11.97 -27.09
C PRO A 609 -8.94 -10.70 -26.83
N LEU A 610 -9.36 -9.85 -25.89
CA LEU A 610 -9.00 -8.44 -25.70
C LEU A 610 -7.50 -8.09 -25.55
N ARG A 611 -6.56 -9.04 -25.59
CA ARG A 611 -5.16 -8.79 -25.22
C ARG A 611 -4.07 -9.44 -26.06
N ALA A 612 -4.42 -10.14 -27.14
CA ALA A 612 -3.40 -10.38 -28.14
C ALA A 612 -3.08 -9.03 -28.79
N ALA A 613 -1.83 -8.58 -28.70
CA ALA A 613 -1.35 -7.46 -29.49
C ALA A 613 -1.69 -7.74 -30.96
N GLU A 614 -2.70 -7.05 -31.49
CA GLU A 614 -2.97 -7.14 -32.92
C GLU A 614 -1.74 -6.58 -33.62
N PRO A 615 -1.13 -7.30 -34.57
CA PRO A 615 -0.02 -6.73 -35.30
C PRO A 615 -0.53 -5.53 -36.10
N VAL A 616 0.30 -4.48 -36.18
CA VAL A 616 0.07 -3.37 -37.10
C VAL A 616 -0.24 -3.92 -38.50
N PRO A 617 -1.31 -3.46 -39.17
CA PRO A 617 -1.67 -3.93 -40.51
C PRO A 617 -0.49 -3.87 -41.48
N LYS A 618 -0.31 -4.91 -42.30
CA LYS A 618 0.83 -5.01 -43.23
C LYS A 618 0.82 -3.91 -44.31
N ASP A 619 -0.36 -3.38 -44.61
CA ASP A 619 -0.62 -2.30 -45.55
C ASP A 619 -0.59 -0.90 -44.90
N ALA A 620 -0.38 -0.81 -43.58
CA ALA A 620 -0.17 0.47 -42.91
C ALA A 620 1.11 1.13 -43.43
N ARG A 621 0.99 2.39 -43.86
CA ARG A 621 2.11 3.19 -44.35
C ARG A 621 3.17 3.35 -43.28
N ARG A 622 4.44 3.17 -43.61
CA ARG A 622 5.51 3.06 -42.62
C ARG A 622 6.30 4.35 -42.51
N PHE A 623 6.33 4.90 -41.30
CA PHE A 623 7.22 6.00 -40.95
C PHE A 623 8.64 5.49 -40.70
N THR A 624 9.62 6.15 -41.31
CA THR A 624 11.04 5.96 -41.00
C THR A 624 11.78 7.30 -40.91
N PRO A 625 12.80 7.42 -40.05
CA PRO A 625 13.75 8.52 -40.14
C PRO A 625 14.50 8.46 -41.47
N GLY A 626 14.51 9.57 -42.19
CA GLY A 626 15.28 9.78 -43.42
C GLY A 626 16.66 10.39 -43.13
N PRO A 627 17.27 11.03 -44.14
CA PRO A 627 18.59 11.66 -43.98
C PRO A 627 18.57 12.78 -42.92
N PRO A 628 19.69 12.97 -42.20
CA PRO A 628 19.86 14.09 -41.30
C PRO A 628 19.67 15.43 -42.01
N VAL A 629 19.09 16.40 -41.31
CA VAL A 629 18.83 17.76 -41.77
C VAL A 629 19.12 18.72 -40.63
N ARG A 630 19.61 19.91 -40.94
CA ARG A 630 19.73 20.98 -39.95
C ARG A 630 18.47 21.83 -39.96
N VAL A 631 17.75 21.88 -38.85
CA VAL A 631 16.56 22.71 -38.70
C VAL A 631 16.95 24.03 -38.05
N GLU A 632 16.94 25.11 -38.85
CA GLU A 632 17.13 26.46 -38.34
C GLU A 632 15.78 27.10 -38.02
N ARG A 633 15.55 27.41 -36.74
CA ARG A 633 14.43 28.21 -36.25
C ARG A 633 14.94 29.33 -35.34
N PRO A 634 14.20 30.45 -35.22
CA PRO A 634 14.56 31.51 -34.27
C PRO A 634 14.71 30.95 -32.85
N ALA A 635 15.65 31.52 -32.09
CA ALA A 635 15.80 31.17 -30.68
C ALA A 635 14.50 31.45 -29.92
N PRO A 636 14.08 30.57 -28.99
CA PRO A 636 12.93 30.82 -28.14
C PRO A 636 13.19 32.07 -27.28
N PRO A 637 12.17 32.94 -27.09
CA PRO A 637 12.28 34.02 -26.13
C PRO A 637 12.42 33.42 -24.70
N PRO A 638 12.98 34.17 -23.73
CA PRO A 638 13.29 33.64 -22.40
C PRO A 638 12.10 32.97 -21.71
N GLU A 639 10.91 33.52 -21.87
CA GLU A 639 9.67 33.02 -21.27
C GLU A 639 9.19 31.68 -21.82
N ASP A 640 9.69 31.23 -22.97
CA ASP A 640 9.33 29.95 -23.59
C ASP A 640 10.40 28.87 -23.37
N ARG A 641 11.46 29.18 -22.63
CA ARG A 641 12.52 28.22 -22.29
C ARG A 641 12.09 27.33 -21.12
N ILE A 642 12.65 26.13 -21.08
CA ILE A 642 12.57 25.22 -19.96
C ILE A 642 13.87 25.39 -19.19
N THR A 643 13.81 25.86 -17.95
CA THR A 643 14.99 25.91 -17.09
C THR A 643 15.31 24.50 -16.62
N LYS A 644 16.48 23.99 -17.01
CA LYS A 644 16.97 22.64 -16.71
C LYS A 644 18.04 22.70 -15.63
N CYS A 645 17.77 22.20 -14.43
CA CYS A 645 18.66 22.29 -13.28
C CYS A 645 19.12 20.91 -12.81
N ILE A 646 20.36 20.78 -12.34
CA ILE A 646 20.77 19.61 -11.56
C ILE A 646 20.71 19.98 -10.09
N THR A 647 20.02 19.17 -9.28
CA THR A 647 19.99 19.39 -7.83
C THR A 647 21.33 19.00 -7.23
N ALA A 648 21.92 19.85 -6.40
CA ALA A 648 23.19 19.59 -5.74
C ALA A 648 23.20 20.14 -4.31
N ASP A 649 23.95 19.48 -3.44
CA ASP A 649 24.26 19.96 -2.09
C ASP A 649 25.63 20.65 -2.05
N LEU A 650 25.87 21.48 -1.03
CA LEU A 650 27.15 22.17 -0.82
C LEU A 650 28.36 21.22 -0.82
N TRP A 651 28.26 20.07 -0.14
CA TRP A 651 29.36 19.10 -0.06
C TRP A 651 29.70 18.48 -1.41
N MET A 652 28.75 18.42 -2.36
CA MET A 652 29.00 17.95 -3.72
C MET A 652 29.85 18.93 -4.52
N LEU A 653 29.83 20.21 -4.13
CA LEU A 653 30.70 21.28 -4.63
C LEU A 653 32.02 21.36 -3.84
N GLY A 654 32.28 20.39 -2.94
CA GLY A 654 33.42 20.38 -2.02
C GLY A 654 33.34 21.43 -0.91
N ILE A 655 32.17 22.03 -0.69
CA ILE A 655 31.95 23.04 0.35
C ILE A 655 31.50 22.32 1.62
N HIS A 656 32.41 22.25 2.59
CA HIS A 656 32.13 21.69 3.91
C HIS A 656 31.87 22.84 4.90
N LEU A 657 30.93 22.63 5.83
CA LEU A 657 30.53 23.69 6.76
C LEU A 657 31.53 23.96 7.89
N GLU A 658 32.27 22.93 8.30
CA GLU A 658 33.26 23.03 9.37
C GLU A 658 34.56 23.70 8.92
N SER A 659 34.79 23.78 7.61
CA SER A 659 36.01 24.31 7.04
C SER A 659 35.69 24.93 5.69
N PRO A 660 35.71 26.28 5.57
CA PRO A 660 35.42 26.93 4.30
C PRO A 660 36.46 26.48 3.26
N PRO A 661 36.09 26.49 1.97
CA PRO A 661 37.05 26.23 0.91
C PRO A 661 38.29 27.12 1.09
N PRO A 662 39.52 26.59 0.95
CA PRO A 662 40.74 27.36 1.17
C PRO A 662 40.98 28.47 0.13
N LYS A 663 40.17 28.50 -0.94
CA LYS A 663 40.23 29.46 -2.03
C LYS A 663 38.83 30.01 -2.36
N PRO A 664 38.72 31.16 -3.05
CA PRO A 664 37.48 31.59 -3.70
C PRO A 664 36.86 30.46 -4.53
N LEU A 665 35.53 30.37 -4.57
CA LEU A 665 34.86 29.26 -5.29
C LEU A 665 35.19 29.23 -6.79
N ALA A 666 35.44 30.39 -7.41
CA ALA A 666 35.91 30.52 -8.78
C ALA A 666 37.31 29.92 -9.04
N GLU A 667 38.07 29.59 -8.00
CA GLU A 667 39.39 28.95 -8.07
C GLU A 667 39.44 27.60 -7.34
N PHE A 668 38.29 27.13 -6.84
CA PHE A 668 38.21 25.94 -6.01
C PHE A 668 37.84 24.71 -6.86
N GLU A 669 38.85 23.87 -7.11
CA GLU A 669 38.77 22.75 -8.05
C GLU A 669 37.55 21.83 -7.86
N PRO A 670 37.16 21.40 -6.63
CA PRO A 670 35.96 20.57 -6.46
C PRO A 670 34.67 21.25 -6.94
N CYS A 671 34.53 22.56 -6.70
CA CYS A 671 33.38 23.33 -7.15
C CYS A 671 33.41 23.47 -8.68
N LEU A 672 34.55 23.85 -9.26
CA LEU A 672 34.70 23.97 -10.71
C LEU A 672 34.46 22.65 -11.44
N LYS A 673 34.92 21.53 -10.88
CA LYS A 673 34.65 20.19 -11.42
C LYS A 673 33.16 19.92 -11.49
N ALA A 674 32.42 20.14 -10.40
CA ALA A 674 30.97 19.92 -10.39
C ALA A 674 30.24 20.86 -11.36
N VAL A 675 30.65 22.13 -11.45
CA VAL A 675 30.13 23.10 -12.43
C VAL A 675 30.34 22.58 -13.85
N HIS A 676 31.55 22.13 -14.19
CA HIS A 676 31.86 21.60 -15.52
C HIS A 676 31.11 20.30 -15.83
N ASP A 677 30.98 19.40 -14.86
CA ASP A 677 30.22 18.16 -15.03
C ASP A 677 28.73 18.48 -15.29
N ILE A 678 28.14 19.42 -14.56
CA ILE A 678 26.76 19.89 -14.75
C ILE A 678 26.58 20.57 -16.12
N GLN A 679 27.52 21.43 -16.53
CA GLN A 679 27.52 22.02 -17.87
C GLN A 679 27.60 20.94 -18.96
N ALA A 680 28.43 19.92 -18.76
CA ALA A 680 28.61 18.82 -19.72
C ALA A 680 27.35 17.95 -19.86
N LEU A 681 26.44 17.96 -18.88
CA LEU A 681 25.11 17.35 -19.00
C LEU A 681 24.17 18.17 -19.91
N GLY A 682 24.44 19.46 -20.12
CA GLY A 682 23.56 20.38 -20.86
C GLY A 682 22.53 21.10 -19.98
N ALA A 683 22.79 21.21 -18.68
CA ALA A 683 21.93 21.93 -17.75
C ALA A 683 22.11 23.46 -17.86
N ASP A 684 21.05 24.20 -17.56
CA ASP A 684 21.04 25.67 -17.50
C ASP A 684 21.40 26.19 -16.09
N GLY A 685 21.41 25.34 -15.07
CA GLY A 685 21.68 25.78 -13.70
C GLY A 685 21.77 24.68 -12.65
N VAL A 686 21.87 25.13 -11.41
CA VAL A 686 21.92 24.30 -10.20
C VAL A 686 20.71 24.64 -9.33
N LEU A 687 19.99 23.61 -8.87
CA LEU A 687 19.08 23.75 -7.73
C LEU A 687 19.87 23.38 -6.48
N LEU A 688 20.26 24.37 -5.69
CA LEU A 688 20.96 24.15 -4.44
C LEU A 688 19.97 23.66 -3.38
N PHE A 689 20.14 22.41 -2.99
CA PHE A 689 19.44 21.79 -1.87
C PHE A 689 20.21 22.06 -0.57
N VAL A 690 19.50 22.57 0.45
CA VAL A 690 20.12 22.93 1.74
C VAL A 690 19.59 21.99 2.84
N GLU A 691 20.29 20.87 3.09
CA GLU A 691 19.93 19.82 4.07
C GLU A 691 19.97 20.26 5.56
N ALA A 692 19.41 19.44 6.47
CA ALA A 692 19.17 19.80 7.88
C ALA A 692 20.25 19.36 8.89
N GLU A 693 21.09 18.36 8.60
CA GLU A 693 22.28 18.11 9.45
C GLU A 693 23.23 19.32 9.41
N MET A 694 23.19 20.05 8.30
CA MET A 694 23.78 21.37 8.14
C MET A 694 23.08 22.47 8.95
N SER A 695 21.81 22.29 9.34
CA SER A 695 21.09 23.28 10.12
C SER A 695 21.66 23.38 11.54
N ALA A 696 22.02 22.30 12.22
CA ALA A 696 22.55 22.36 13.60
C ALA A 696 23.85 23.19 13.74
N PHE A 697 24.55 23.43 12.63
CA PHE A 697 25.78 24.23 12.55
C PHE A 697 25.60 25.56 11.82
N TRP A 698 24.37 25.87 11.40
CA TRP A 698 23.98 27.20 10.98
C TRP A 698 23.81 28.07 12.24
N PRO A 699 24.26 29.34 12.28
CA PRO A 699 25.06 30.05 11.30
C PRO A 699 26.54 29.60 11.39
N SER A 700 27.06 28.89 10.38
CA SER A 700 28.51 28.72 10.26
C SER A 700 29.11 30.09 9.92
N ALA A 701 30.36 30.36 10.30
CA ALA A 701 30.98 31.67 10.08
C ALA A 701 31.07 32.12 8.60
N HIS A 702 30.64 31.28 7.64
CA HIS A 702 30.86 31.47 6.21
C HIS A 702 29.56 31.58 5.40
N PHE A 703 28.40 31.39 6.04
CA PHE A 703 27.08 31.60 5.45
C PHE A 703 26.12 32.33 6.42
N ARG A 704 26.62 33.23 7.28
CA ARG A 704 25.75 33.87 8.29
C ARG A 704 24.70 34.80 7.64
N TRP A 705 23.44 34.60 8.04
CA TRP A 705 22.31 35.48 7.76
C TRP A 705 22.24 36.59 8.83
N HIS A 706 22.19 37.86 8.43
CA HIS A 706 22.28 39.01 9.33
C HIS A 706 21.03 39.18 10.22
N THR A 707 19.95 38.47 9.89
CA THR A 707 18.64 38.59 10.52
C THR A 707 18.55 38.12 11.97
N LYS A 708 19.40 37.17 12.41
CA LYS A 708 19.37 36.65 13.79
C LYS A 708 20.27 37.43 14.75
N ASP A 709 21.31 38.07 14.23
CA ASP A 709 22.29 38.83 15.02
C ASP A 709 22.78 40.02 14.18
N LYS A 710 21.98 41.09 14.18
CA LYS A 710 22.27 42.32 13.42
C LYS A 710 23.59 42.97 13.82
N ASP A 711 24.08 42.63 15.01
CA ASP A 711 25.31 43.18 15.60
C ASP A 711 26.53 42.28 15.35
N ALA A 712 26.35 41.07 14.79
CA ALA A 712 27.46 40.21 14.39
C ALA A 712 28.20 40.82 13.19
N PRO A 713 29.56 40.78 13.18
CA PRO A 713 30.32 41.20 12.02
C PRO A 713 29.97 40.33 10.80
N PRO A 714 29.96 40.92 9.58
CA PRO A 714 29.74 40.15 8.35
C PRO A 714 30.77 39.02 8.23
N PRO A 715 30.42 37.89 7.60
CA PRO A 715 31.37 36.82 7.39
C PRO A 715 32.53 37.33 6.50
N ASP A 716 33.75 36.85 6.75
CA ASP A 716 34.92 37.22 5.93
C ASP A 716 34.72 36.87 4.44
N ARG A 717 33.86 35.89 4.15
CA ARG A 717 33.46 35.45 2.81
C ARG A 717 31.96 35.14 2.76
N ASP A 718 31.28 35.64 1.73
CA ASP A 718 29.89 35.30 1.42
C ASP A 718 29.88 34.15 0.40
N LEU A 719 29.86 32.91 0.89
CA LEU A 719 29.98 31.74 0.02
C LEU A 719 28.77 31.55 -0.91
N LEU A 720 27.58 32.03 -0.54
CA LEU A 720 26.43 31.97 -1.45
C LEU A 720 26.58 32.98 -2.60
N LYS A 721 27.06 34.20 -2.30
CA LYS A 721 27.37 35.18 -3.35
C LYS A 721 28.49 34.69 -4.26
N GLU A 722 29.57 34.14 -3.68
CA GLU A 722 30.65 33.55 -4.46
C GLU A 722 30.18 32.39 -5.34
N LEU A 723 29.28 31.53 -4.84
CA LEU A 723 28.72 30.43 -5.62
C LEU A 723 27.86 30.96 -6.76
N THR A 724 27.01 31.94 -6.48
CA THR A 724 26.18 32.62 -7.49
C THR A 724 27.05 33.21 -8.60
N ASP A 725 28.08 33.98 -8.24
CA ASP A 725 29.01 34.60 -9.19
C ASP A 725 29.78 33.56 -10.00
N THR A 726 30.22 32.48 -9.34
CA THR A 726 30.93 31.37 -10.00
C THR A 726 30.04 30.68 -11.03
N LEU A 727 28.78 30.40 -10.69
CA LEU A 727 27.82 29.81 -11.62
C LEU A 727 27.51 30.76 -12.79
N HIS A 728 27.26 32.05 -12.52
CA HIS A 728 26.99 33.06 -13.54
C HIS A 728 28.18 33.25 -14.50
N ALA A 729 29.43 33.22 -13.99
CA ALA A 729 30.63 33.28 -14.82
C ALA A 729 30.74 32.09 -15.79
N HIS A 730 30.10 30.98 -15.45
CA HIS A 730 29.99 29.77 -16.28
C HIS A 730 28.64 29.68 -17.03
N GLY A 731 27.83 30.74 -17.03
CA GLY A 731 26.53 30.76 -17.72
C GLY A 731 25.46 29.85 -17.11
N LEU A 732 25.66 29.39 -15.87
CA LEU A 732 24.68 28.61 -15.11
C LEU A 732 23.89 29.51 -14.16
N LYS A 733 22.60 29.22 -14.00
CA LYS A 733 21.73 29.83 -13.00
C LYS A 733 21.84 29.15 -11.64
N LEU A 734 21.48 29.86 -10.57
CA LEU A 734 21.34 29.31 -9.21
C LEU A 734 19.91 29.45 -8.70
N TYR A 735 19.29 28.30 -8.41
CA TYR A 735 18.03 28.19 -7.68
C TYR A 735 18.30 27.66 -6.28
N VAL A 736 17.49 28.02 -5.29
CA VAL A 736 17.70 27.60 -3.88
C VAL A 736 16.42 27.02 -3.29
N ILE A 737 16.55 25.88 -2.61
CA ILE A 737 15.50 25.24 -1.79
C ILE A 737 16.08 24.77 -0.45
N PHE A 738 15.28 24.81 0.61
CA PHE A 738 15.70 24.48 1.97
C PHE A 738 14.96 23.26 2.52
N LEU A 739 15.58 22.46 3.38
CA LEU A 739 14.91 21.34 4.06
C LEU A 739 14.08 21.81 5.28
N GLY A 740 12.92 21.19 5.51
CA GLY A 740 11.92 21.65 6.49
C GLY A 740 12.37 21.76 7.95
N ARG A 741 13.28 20.89 8.43
CA ARG A 741 13.80 20.95 9.82
C ARG A 741 14.57 22.24 10.13
N PHE A 742 14.98 22.98 9.11
CA PHE A 742 15.57 24.31 9.26
C PHE A 742 14.61 25.29 9.94
N MET A 743 13.30 25.18 9.65
CA MET A 743 12.27 26.08 10.17
C MET A 743 12.09 26.00 11.69
N GLU A 744 11.92 24.77 12.20
CA GLU A 744 11.67 24.52 13.62
C GLU A 744 12.86 24.94 14.49
N THR A 745 14.08 24.75 13.97
CA THR A 745 15.33 24.96 14.71
C THR A 745 15.80 26.42 14.69
N TYR A 746 15.61 27.16 13.58
CA TYR A 746 16.29 28.46 13.38
C TYR A 746 15.43 29.69 13.49
N ILE A 747 14.22 29.63 12.95
CA ILE A 747 13.26 30.75 12.92
C ILE A 747 12.33 30.65 14.12
N GLY A 748 12.11 29.42 14.61
CA GLY A 748 11.22 29.15 15.73
C GLY A 748 9.74 29.25 15.31
N PRO A 749 8.82 28.64 16.07
CA PRO A 749 7.42 28.52 15.68
C PRO A 749 6.64 29.85 15.64
N LYS A 750 7.25 30.97 16.08
CA LYS A 750 6.58 32.26 16.27
C LYS A 750 7.09 33.39 15.37
N ASP A 751 8.26 33.26 14.75
CA ASP A 751 8.83 34.34 13.95
C ASP A 751 8.41 34.22 12.47
N ARG A 752 7.20 34.68 12.17
CA ARG A 752 6.70 34.73 10.79
C ARG A 752 7.54 35.64 9.88
N ASP A 753 8.31 36.55 10.46
CA ASP A 753 9.13 37.51 9.72
C ASP A 753 10.51 36.91 9.38
N GLY A 754 11.05 36.00 10.20
CA GLY A 754 12.36 35.37 9.98
C GLY A 754 12.48 34.61 8.66
N TRP A 755 11.44 33.91 8.20
CA TRP A 755 11.47 33.19 6.91
C TRP A 755 11.45 34.14 5.71
N GLN A 756 10.64 35.19 5.78
CA GLN A 756 10.62 36.23 4.75
C GLN A 756 11.99 36.91 4.65
N LEU A 757 12.54 37.32 5.79
CA LEU A 757 13.83 38.01 5.83
C LEU A 757 14.97 37.12 5.32
N LEU A 758 14.94 35.82 5.62
CA LEU A 758 15.88 34.86 5.03
C LEU A 758 15.80 34.89 3.50
N MET A 759 14.60 34.80 2.92
CA MET A 759 14.46 34.83 1.47
C MET A 759 14.92 36.15 0.85
N GLU A 760 14.61 37.28 1.49
CA GLU A 760 15.09 38.59 1.09
C GLU A 760 16.63 38.62 1.06
N GLU A 761 17.28 38.08 2.10
CA GLU A 761 18.73 37.99 2.17
C GLU A 761 19.32 37.06 1.09
N VAL A 762 18.74 35.87 0.89
CA VAL A 762 19.17 34.93 -0.16
C VAL A 762 19.04 35.61 -1.52
N ALA A 763 17.89 36.24 -1.80
CA ALA A 763 17.62 36.95 -3.05
C ALA A 763 18.58 38.12 -3.30
N ALA A 764 18.99 38.83 -2.24
CA ALA A 764 19.95 39.94 -2.32
C ALA A 764 21.32 39.53 -2.86
N ARG A 765 21.66 38.24 -2.80
CA ARG A 765 22.94 37.70 -3.30
C ARG A 765 22.94 37.40 -4.79
N GLY A 766 21.84 37.72 -5.48
CA GLY A 766 21.76 37.66 -6.93
C GLY A 766 21.36 36.30 -7.49
N ILE A 767 20.83 35.40 -6.67
CA ILE A 767 20.29 34.11 -7.13
C ILE A 767 19.18 34.31 -8.18
N ASP A 768 18.98 33.32 -9.04
CA ASP A 768 18.01 33.36 -10.15
C ASP A 768 16.62 32.92 -9.71
N GLY A 769 16.51 32.03 -8.72
CA GLY A 769 15.21 31.68 -8.16
C GLY A 769 15.24 31.03 -6.78
N ILE A 770 14.13 31.10 -6.06
CA ILE A 770 14.01 30.61 -4.68
C ILE A 770 12.67 29.93 -4.42
N SER A 771 12.73 28.82 -3.68
CA SER A 771 11.53 28.15 -3.18
C SER A 771 10.94 28.94 -2.00
N LEU A 772 9.64 29.25 -2.07
CA LEU A 772 8.92 29.96 -0.99
C LEU A 772 8.48 29.02 0.14
N CYS A 773 8.56 27.71 -0.09
CA CYS A 773 8.39 26.67 0.90
C CYS A 773 9.70 25.90 1.06
N HIS A 774 9.80 25.16 2.17
CA HIS A 774 10.82 24.14 2.26
C HIS A 774 10.48 22.96 1.35
N ASP A 775 11.46 22.10 1.13
CA ASP A 775 11.31 20.84 0.43
C ASP A 775 10.23 19.97 1.06
N GLU A 776 9.43 19.33 0.20
CA GLU A 776 8.31 18.47 0.55
C GLU A 776 7.36 19.06 1.62
N ALA A 777 7.02 20.36 1.51
CA ALA A 777 6.34 21.03 2.61
C ALA A 777 4.93 20.52 2.94
N PHE A 778 4.72 20.24 4.24
CA PHE A 778 3.43 19.89 4.85
C PHE A 778 3.08 20.92 5.93
N TYR A 779 2.00 21.67 5.74
CA TYR A 779 1.64 22.76 6.66
C TYR A 779 0.67 22.34 7.76
N GLY A 780 -0.18 21.35 7.49
CA GLY A 780 -1.28 20.98 8.38
C GLY A 780 -2.37 22.07 8.43
N LEU A 781 -3.59 21.68 8.82
CA LEU A 781 -4.62 22.67 9.12
C LEU A 781 -4.37 23.30 10.51
N ASP A 782 -4.39 24.63 10.57
CA ASP A 782 -4.39 25.34 11.84
C ASP A 782 -5.62 24.90 12.66
N LYS A 783 -5.45 24.73 13.98
CA LYS A 783 -6.58 24.38 14.85
C LYS A 783 -7.54 25.58 14.92
N PRO A 784 -8.83 25.38 14.63
CA PRO A 784 -9.80 26.46 14.60
C PRO A 784 -10.08 27.00 16.00
N GLU A 785 -10.12 26.13 17.02
CA GLU A 785 -10.24 26.52 18.44
C GLU A 785 -11.50 27.38 18.72
N GLY A 786 -12.61 27.10 18.02
CA GLY A 786 -13.81 27.92 18.05
C GLY A 786 -14.46 28.11 19.44
N LYS A 787 -14.26 27.18 20.38
CA LYS A 787 -14.74 27.35 21.77
C LYS A 787 -13.79 28.17 22.64
N THR A 788 -12.49 28.19 22.34
CA THR A 788 -11.46 28.79 23.19
C THR A 788 -11.05 30.18 22.74
N ARG A 789 -11.22 30.52 21.45
CA ARG A 789 -10.97 31.89 20.95
C ARG A 789 -12.09 32.84 21.34
N SER A 790 -11.75 34.05 21.78
CA SER A 790 -12.75 35.09 22.07
C SER A 790 -13.50 35.54 20.81
N LYS A 791 -14.65 36.21 20.98
CA LYS A 791 -15.41 36.78 19.85
C LYS A 791 -14.65 37.89 19.11
N ASP A 792 -13.76 38.57 19.83
CA ASP A 792 -12.91 39.63 19.29
C ASP A 792 -11.56 39.11 18.77
N ASP A 793 -11.37 37.78 18.67
CA ASP A 793 -10.17 37.18 18.11
C ASP A 793 -10.02 37.60 16.62
N PRO A 794 -8.88 38.19 16.22
CA PRO A 794 -8.70 38.68 14.85
C PRO A 794 -8.90 37.61 13.76
N VAL A 795 -8.60 36.34 14.05
CA VAL A 795 -8.81 35.24 13.10
C VAL A 795 -10.30 34.96 12.94
N ARG A 796 -11.08 34.98 14.05
CA ARG A 796 -12.54 34.83 13.98
C ARG A 796 -13.18 35.99 13.22
N LEU A 797 -12.76 37.23 13.49
CA LEU A 797 -13.28 38.41 12.80
C LEU A 797 -12.95 38.39 11.30
N ALA A 798 -11.73 38.00 10.93
CA ALA A 798 -11.35 37.84 9.51
C ALA A 798 -12.13 36.71 8.83
N PHE A 799 -12.36 35.60 9.53
CA PHE A 799 -13.19 34.49 9.05
C PHE A 799 -14.65 34.92 8.81
N GLN A 800 -15.24 35.64 9.76
CA GLN A 800 -16.58 36.23 9.64
C GLN A 800 -16.66 37.30 8.55
N GLN A 801 -15.60 38.08 8.35
CA GLN A 801 -15.53 39.03 7.25
C GLN A 801 -15.54 38.31 5.90
N ARG A 802 -14.89 37.13 5.80
CA ARG A 802 -14.81 36.34 4.57
C ARG A 802 -16.10 35.59 4.22
N PHE A 803 -16.80 35.03 5.21
CA PHE A 803 -17.97 34.16 4.99
C PHE A 803 -19.30 34.72 5.51
N GLY A 804 -19.28 35.91 6.11
CA GLY A 804 -20.45 36.61 6.64
C GLY A 804 -20.57 36.50 8.16
N PRO A 805 -21.37 37.39 8.79
CA PRO A 805 -21.48 37.52 10.25
C PRO A 805 -22.10 36.30 10.95
N GLY A 806 -22.73 35.39 10.20
CA GLY A 806 -23.30 34.15 10.72
C GLY A 806 -22.35 32.94 10.69
N ALA A 807 -21.17 33.07 10.07
CA ALA A 807 -20.16 32.02 10.10
C ALA A 807 -19.40 32.05 11.43
N ASP A 808 -19.04 30.89 11.96
CA ASP A 808 -18.19 30.82 13.14
C ASP A 808 -17.07 29.80 13.02
N LEU A 809 -16.04 29.94 13.84
CA LEU A 809 -14.93 28.97 13.85
C LEU A 809 -15.45 27.60 14.33
N PRO A 810 -15.15 26.50 13.61
CA PRO A 810 -15.53 25.17 14.05
C PRO A 810 -14.83 24.82 15.37
N GLU A 811 -15.44 23.95 16.18
CA GLU A 811 -14.90 23.65 17.51
C GLU A 811 -13.62 22.83 17.46
N SER A 812 -13.50 21.97 16.44
CA SER A 812 -12.37 21.09 16.21
C SER A 812 -12.07 20.95 14.72
N ILE A 813 -10.87 20.46 14.42
CA ILE A 813 -10.60 19.87 13.11
C ILE A 813 -11.47 18.60 12.95
N TRP A 814 -11.84 18.25 11.71
CA TRP A 814 -12.62 17.05 11.37
C TRP A 814 -14.10 17.03 11.76
N GLN A 815 -14.80 18.14 11.55
CA GLN A 815 -16.26 18.16 11.66
C GLN A 815 -16.87 18.11 10.26
N ASP A 816 -17.88 17.26 10.03
CA ASP A 816 -18.70 17.40 8.82
C ASP A 816 -19.70 18.53 9.03
N THR A 817 -19.20 19.77 8.93
CA THR A 817 -19.99 20.99 9.00
C THR A 817 -19.53 21.96 7.92
N VAL A 818 -20.44 22.80 7.44
CA VAL A 818 -20.11 23.85 6.47
C VAL A 818 -19.06 24.82 7.03
N ASP A 819 -19.09 25.12 8.33
CA ASP A 819 -18.09 26.01 8.95
C ASP A 819 -16.70 25.37 9.01
N TYR A 820 -16.58 24.04 9.16
CA TYR A 820 -15.31 23.35 8.98
C TYR A 820 -14.79 23.44 7.55
N LYS A 821 -15.65 23.20 6.55
CA LYS A 821 -15.28 23.30 5.13
C LYS A 821 -14.82 24.73 4.78
N ARG A 822 -15.53 25.74 5.30
CA ARG A 822 -15.11 27.17 5.21
C ARG A 822 -13.78 27.42 5.90
N TRP A 823 -13.54 26.86 7.09
CA TRP A 823 -12.27 26.98 7.81
C TRP A 823 -11.11 26.41 7.01
N THR A 824 -11.28 25.21 6.44
CA THR A 824 -10.31 24.59 5.55
C THR A 824 -9.97 25.50 4.36
N LEU A 825 -10.98 26.03 3.66
CA LEU A 825 -10.77 26.96 2.55
C LEU A 825 -10.05 28.25 3.00
N TYR A 826 -10.43 28.79 4.16
CA TYR A 826 -9.75 29.93 4.75
C TYR A 826 -8.27 29.65 5.01
N CYS A 827 -7.93 28.48 5.57
CA CYS A 827 -6.54 28.08 5.80
C CYS A 827 -5.74 28.04 4.49
N TYR A 828 -6.32 27.49 3.41
CA TYR A 828 -5.68 27.52 2.08
C TYR A 828 -5.43 28.96 1.59
N GLU A 829 -6.43 29.83 1.68
CA GLU A 829 -6.32 31.24 1.28
C GLU A 829 -5.25 31.97 2.11
N GLN A 830 -5.16 31.69 3.42
CA GLN A 830 -4.12 32.28 4.29
C GLN A 830 -2.71 31.79 3.95
N LEU A 831 -2.55 30.50 3.61
CA LEU A 831 -1.28 29.96 3.15
C LEU A 831 -0.85 30.60 1.81
N ALA A 832 -1.77 30.71 0.86
CA ALA A 832 -1.49 31.35 -0.43
C ALA A 832 -1.14 32.84 -0.26
N ALA A 833 -1.86 33.57 0.60
CA ALA A 833 -1.55 34.96 0.94
C ALA A 833 -0.16 35.11 1.59
N ARG A 834 0.24 34.13 2.41
CA ARG A 834 1.59 34.10 2.99
C ARG A 834 2.66 33.95 1.91
N PHE A 835 2.49 33.02 0.98
CA PHE A 835 3.43 32.86 -0.16
C PHE A 835 3.48 34.11 -1.03
N ARG A 836 2.33 34.76 -1.31
CA ARG A 836 2.30 36.03 -2.04
C ARG A 836 3.18 37.09 -1.37
N ARG A 837 3.08 37.24 -0.03
CA ARG A 837 3.94 38.18 0.71
C ARG A 837 5.42 37.85 0.57
N TYR A 838 5.79 36.57 0.68
CA TYR A 838 7.18 36.14 0.53
C TYR A 838 7.71 36.44 -0.88
N ARG A 839 6.91 36.17 -1.91
CA ARG A 839 7.23 36.53 -3.29
C ARG A 839 7.45 38.04 -3.44
N ASP A 840 6.52 38.84 -2.95
CA ASP A 840 6.59 40.30 -3.08
C ASP A 840 7.83 40.87 -2.37
N ALA A 841 8.17 40.31 -1.21
CA ALA A 841 9.40 40.60 -0.47
C ALA A 841 10.67 40.25 -1.28
N VAL A 842 10.75 39.03 -1.82
CA VAL A 842 11.85 38.59 -2.69
C VAL A 842 11.99 39.51 -3.90
N ARG A 843 10.89 39.81 -4.60
CA ARG A 843 10.91 40.66 -5.80
C ARG A 843 11.23 42.12 -5.51
N LYS A 844 10.94 42.61 -4.30
CA LYS A 844 11.35 43.95 -3.87
C LYS A 844 12.87 44.05 -3.79
N VAL A 845 13.55 42.98 -3.39
CA VAL A 845 15.02 42.92 -3.27
C VAL A 845 15.68 42.58 -4.60
N ASN A 846 15.17 41.57 -5.30
CA ASN A 846 15.67 41.14 -6.60
C ASN A 846 14.47 40.91 -7.55
N PRO A 847 14.10 41.92 -8.37
CA PRO A 847 12.95 41.84 -9.27
C PRO A 847 13.04 40.76 -10.35
N LYS A 848 14.23 40.19 -10.58
CA LYS A 848 14.46 39.12 -11.56
C LYS A 848 14.44 37.73 -10.92
N CYS A 849 14.42 37.64 -9.60
CA CYS A 849 14.40 36.36 -8.89
C CYS A 849 13.03 35.69 -9.12
N GLU A 850 13.08 34.52 -9.75
CA GLU A 850 11.91 33.67 -9.94
C GLU A 850 11.52 33.01 -8.61
N THR A 851 10.22 32.84 -8.41
CA THR A 851 9.69 32.27 -7.18
C THR A 851 8.96 30.98 -7.48
N PHE A 852 9.29 29.93 -6.74
CA PHE A 852 8.67 28.63 -6.93
C PHE A 852 8.27 27.99 -5.61
N ALA A 853 7.48 26.93 -5.69
CA ALA A 853 7.20 26.07 -4.54
C ALA A 853 7.17 24.62 -5.02
N ILE A 854 7.97 23.77 -4.40
CA ILE A 854 7.94 22.31 -4.56
C ILE A 854 7.23 21.77 -3.33
N ILE A 855 5.93 21.53 -3.48
CA ILE A 855 5.08 20.99 -2.42
C ILE A 855 5.19 19.47 -2.51
N GLY A 856 5.38 18.79 -1.38
CA GLY A 856 5.53 17.33 -1.37
C GLY A 856 4.28 16.66 -1.94
N SER A 857 4.43 15.84 -2.98
CA SER A 857 3.34 15.05 -3.56
C SER A 857 3.44 13.57 -3.26
N HIS A 858 4.18 13.16 -2.23
CA HIS A 858 4.11 11.79 -1.71
C HIS A 858 2.67 11.31 -1.74
N ALA A 859 2.42 10.09 -2.20
CA ALA A 859 1.05 9.73 -2.51
C ALA A 859 0.14 9.66 -1.25
N VAL A 860 0.75 9.81 -0.05
CA VAL A 860 0.16 10.16 1.26
C VAL A 860 -0.34 11.62 1.37
N SER A 861 0.39 12.59 0.83
CA SER A 861 -0.03 13.98 0.81
C SER A 861 -0.95 14.30 -0.35
N SER A 862 -0.73 13.65 -1.51
CA SER A 862 -1.62 13.80 -2.67
C SER A 862 -3.02 13.24 -2.39
N ASN A 863 -3.13 12.15 -1.61
CA ASN A 863 -4.44 11.61 -1.22
C ASN A 863 -5.00 12.26 0.07
N ASN A 864 -4.21 12.94 0.89
CA ASN A 864 -4.64 13.63 2.12
C ASN A 864 -4.39 15.15 2.07
N ARG A 865 -4.61 15.77 0.91
CA ARG A 865 -4.31 17.20 0.68
C ARG A 865 -4.96 18.11 1.72
N MET A 866 -6.22 17.84 2.06
CA MET A 866 -6.93 18.60 3.09
C MET A 866 -6.23 18.56 4.45
N THR A 867 -5.78 17.38 4.89
CA THR A 867 -5.00 17.22 6.14
C THR A 867 -3.76 18.10 6.17
N TYR A 868 -3.06 18.19 5.04
CA TYR A 868 -1.79 18.89 4.94
C TYR A 868 -1.91 20.37 4.52
N CYS A 869 -3.15 20.88 4.40
CA CYS A 869 -3.44 22.23 3.94
C CYS A 869 -2.94 22.50 2.49
N LEU A 870 -3.08 21.52 1.59
CA LEU A 870 -2.51 21.55 0.23
C LEU A 870 -3.57 21.69 -0.87
N ALA A 871 -4.14 22.89 -1.04
CA ALA A 871 -4.99 23.20 -2.18
C ALA A 871 -4.18 23.85 -3.32
N TYR A 872 -3.73 23.02 -4.27
CA TYR A 872 -2.83 23.47 -5.34
C TYR A 872 -3.42 24.62 -6.16
N ASP A 873 -4.70 24.55 -6.52
CA ASP A 873 -5.39 25.60 -7.27
C ASP A 873 -5.41 26.93 -6.51
N VAL A 874 -5.74 26.90 -5.22
CA VAL A 874 -5.79 28.11 -4.38
C VAL A 874 -4.39 28.67 -4.18
N ILE A 875 -3.41 27.82 -3.86
CA ILE A 875 -2.02 28.24 -3.64
C ILE A 875 -1.44 28.81 -4.92
N GLY A 876 -1.50 28.08 -6.04
CA GLY A 876 -0.94 28.51 -7.32
C GLY A 876 -1.61 29.76 -7.86
N HIS A 877 -2.94 29.86 -7.73
CA HIS A 877 -3.68 30.98 -8.27
C HIS A 877 -3.56 32.24 -7.40
N LEU A 878 -3.66 32.11 -6.08
CA LEU A 878 -3.59 33.26 -5.19
C LEU A 878 -2.15 33.64 -4.83
N ALA A 879 -1.19 32.72 -4.70
CA ALA A 879 0.19 33.12 -4.45
C ALA A 879 0.84 33.79 -5.66
N ASP A 880 0.36 33.47 -6.88
CA ASP A 880 0.84 34.05 -8.15
C ASP A 880 2.36 33.87 -8.29
N LEU A 881 2.78 32.61 -8.07
CA LEU A 881 4.16 32.14 -8.21
C LEU A 881 4.56 32.03 -9.67
N ASP A 882 5.87 32.07 -9.95
CA ASP A 882 6.38 31.78 -11.29
C ASP A 882 6.24 30.30 -11.63
N TYR A 883 6.43 29.43 -10.62
CA TYR A 883 6.24 27.99 -10.78
C TYR A 883 5.61 27.37 -9.53
N LEU A 884 4.60 26.54 -9.71
CA LEU A 884 4.11 25.65 -8.65
C LEU A 884 4.36 24.21 -9.09
N GLY A 885 4.85 23.36 -8.22
CA GLY A 885 4.85 21.94 -8.49
C GLY A 885 5.34 21.10 -7.34
N THR A 886 6.07 20.05 -7.68
CA THR A 886 6.30 18.89 -6.80
C THR A 886 7.46 18.02 -7.28
N ASP A 887 7.74 16.99 -6.49
CA ASP A 887 8.69 15.92 -6.67
C ASP A 887 8.01 14.62 -7.15
N TYR A 888 8.69 13.84 -8.01
CA TYR A 888 8.35 12.44 -8.37
C TYR A 888 6.95 12.14 -8.96
N GLN A 889 6.29 13.12 -9.58
CA GLN A 889 4.97 12.93 -10.22
C GLN A 889 4.85 13.59 -11.61
N GLU A 890 5.80 13.31 -12.49
CA GLU A 890 5.83 13.85 -13.86
C GLU A 890 4.52 13.62 -14.65
N ALA A 891 3.83 12.51 -14.41
CA ALA A 891 2.55 12.19 -15.05
C ALA A 891 1.39 13.09 -14.62
N GLU A 892 1.52 13.82 -13.51
CA GLU A 892 0.52 14.75 -12.97
C GLU A 892 0.91 16.22 -13.17
N THR A 893 2.01 16.51 -13.89
CA THR A 893 2.51 17.87 -14.16
C THR A 893 1.40 18.82 -14.64
N ARG A 894 0.46 18.34 -15.46
CA ARG A 894 -0.64 19.16 -15.97
C ARG A 894 -1.59 19.68 -14.88
N VAL A 895 -1.74 18.96 -13.77
CA VAL A 895 -2.49 19.38 -12.58
C VAL A 895 -1.84 20.62 -11.95
N TRP A 896 -0.52 20.57 -11.80
CA TRP A 896 0.29 21.67 -11.28
C TRP A 896 0.31 22.88 -12.20
N ALA A 897 0.46 22.65 -13.50
CA ALA A 897 0.37 23.71 -14.49
C ALA A 897 -1.00 24.40 -14.42
N ALA A 898 -2.10 23.65 -14.39
CA ALA A 898 -3.45 24.23 -14.29
C ALA A 898 -3.71 24.99 -12.98
N SER A 899 -2.95 24.68 -11.92
CA SER A 899 -3.04 25.36 -10.62
C SER A 899 -2.39 26.75 -10.64
N ALA A 900 -1.38 26.96 -11.49
CA ALA A 900 -0.67 28.24 -11.60
C ALA A 900 -1.35 29.18 -12.62
N ARG A 901 -1.41 30.48 -12.31
CA ARG A 901 -1.99 31.51 -13.20
C ARG A 901 -1.34 31.56 -14.58
N ASN A 902 -0.03 31.39 -14.62
CA ASN A 902 0.77 31.43 -15.85
C ASN A 902 0.83 30.07 -16.57
N ARG A 903 0.18 29.04 -16.03
CA ARG A 903 0.17 27.66 -16.52
C ARG A 903 1.55 27.00 -16.58
N ARG A 904 2.44 27.32 -15.62
CA ARG A 904 3.81 26.77 -15.56
C ARG A 904 4.03 25.99 -14.27
N ALA A 905 4.59 24.78 -14.43
CA ALA A 905 4.94 23.93 -13.31
C ALA A 905 6.46 23.85 -13.07
N ALA A 906 6.84 23.56 -11.82
CA ALA A 906 8.19 23.17 -11.43
C ALA A 906 8.23 21.70 -11.01
N MET A 907 9.00 20.86 -11.68
CA MET A 907 9.12 19.44 -11.32
C MET A 907 10.53 19.14 -10.85
N GLU A 908 10.66 18.52 -9.68
CA GLU A 908 11.88 17.82 -9.27
C GLU A 908 11.73 16.33 -9.58
N ILE A 909 12.66 15.80 -10.37
CA ILE A 909 12.56 14.48 -10.97
C ILE A 909 13.73 13.64 -10.46
N PHE A 910 13.45 12.38 -10.13
CA PHE A 910 14.52 11.42 -9.87
C PHE A 910 15.44 11.24 -11.10
N VAL A 911 16.57 10.57 -10.92
CA VAL A 911 17.55 10.32 -12.00
C VAL A 911 17.58 8.86 -12.46
N PRO A 912 16.46 8.28 -12.94
CA PRO A 912 16.47 6.92 -13.46
C PRO A 912 17.36 6.82 -14.71
N PRO A 913 17.82 5.61 -15.09
CA PRO A 913 18.52 5.37 -16.35
C PRO A 913 17.54 5.39 -17.55
N SER A 914 16.83 6.50 -17.71
CA SER A 914 15.86 6.76 -18.78
C SER A 914 15.94 8.22 -19.23
N ALA A 915 15.34 8.59 -20.35
CA ALA A 915 15.31 9.97 -20.84
C ALA A 915 13.87 10.50 -20.95
N ARG A 916 12.89 9.84 -20.31
CA ARG A 916 11.47 9.99 -20.63
C ARG A 916 10.75 10.93 -19.67
N GLU A 917 11.12 10.93 -18.40
CA GLU A 917 10.38 11.58 -17.32
C GLU A 917 10.37 13.12 -17.45
N GLY A 918 11.53 13.73 -17.73
CA GLY A 918 11.64 15.17 -17.97
C GLY A 918 11.00 15.61 -19.28
N ILE A 919 11.06 14.76 -20.32
CA ILE A 919 10.31 14.98 -21.58
C ILE A 919 8.81 14.99 -21.30
N GLN A 920 8.29 13.99 -20.57
CA GLN A 920 6.88 13.90 -20.21
C GLN A 920 6.43 15.14 -19.43
N ALA A 921 7.19 15.53 -18.40
CA ALA A 921 6.91 16.72 -17.60
C ALA A 921 6.86 18.00 -18.46
N ALA A 922 7.85 18.22 -19.33
CA ALA A 922 7.90 19.39 -20.21
C ALA A 922 6.67 19.51 -21.13
N LEU A 923 6.25 18.38 -21.72
CA LEU A 923 5.08 18.29 -22.61
C LEU A 923 3.75 18.52 -21.87
N GLN A 924 3.74 18.32 -20.56
CA GLN A 924 2.57 18.54 -19.71
C GLN A 924 2.51 19.95 -19.08
N GLY A 925 3.55 20.77 -19.25
CA GLY A 925 3.56 22.17 -18.79
C GLY A 925 4.66 22.53 -17.80
N ALA A 926 5.60 21.61 -17.49
CA ALA A 926 6.76 21.98 -16.70
C ALA A 926 7.65 22.95 -17.47
N ARG A 927 8.13 23.98 -16.77
CA ARG A 927 9.05 25.00 -17.28
C ARG A 927 10.26 25.22 -16.37
N LEU A 928 10.22 24.70 -15.14
CA LEU A 928 11.38 24.48 -14.30
C LEU A 928 11.49 22.96 -14.06
N LEU A 929 12.59 22.35 -14.47
CA LEU A 929 12.89 20.94 -14.28
C LEU A 929 14.19 20.81 -13.50
N ALA A 930 14.15 20.14 -12.35
CA ALA A 930 15.32 19.84 -11.55
C ALA A 930 15.51 18.33 -11.45
N TRP A 931 16.74 17.84 -11.60
CA TRP A 931 17.03 16.41 -11.46
C TRP A 931 17.73 16.11 -10.13
N TYR A 932 17.04 15.38 -9.26
CA TYR A 932 17.49 14.96 -7.94
C TYR A 932 18.28 13.65 -8.01
N ARG A 933 19.60 13.64 -7.84
CA ARG A 933 20.54 14.75 -7.61
C ARG A 933 21.92 14.41 -8.18
N TYR A 934 22.84 15.36 -8.21
CA TYR A 934 24.15 15.25 -8.89
C TYR A 934 24.93 13.95 -8.58
N ASN A 935 25.07 13.55 -7.31
CA ASN A 935 25.73 12.29 -6.96
C ASN A 935 24.92 11.03 -7.36
N TYR A 936 23.59 11.14 -7.45
CA TYR A 936 22.73 10.03 -7.87
C TYR A 936 22.86 9.75 -9.36
N ILE A 937 23.22 10.74 -10.17
CA ILE A 937 23.50 10.53 -11.60
C ILE A 937 24.66 9.54 -11.78
N ASP A 938 25.69 9.64 -10.95
CA ASP A 938 26.83 8.70 -10.96
C ASP A 938 26.42 7.32 -10.41
N ILE A 939 25.73 7.29 -9.25
CA ILE A 939 25.26 6.04 -8.62
C ILE A 939 24.35 5.24 -9.56
N GLN A 940 23.44 5.92 -10.27
CA GLN A 940 22.50 5.31 -11.21
C GLN A 940 23.11 5.11 -12.60
N LYS A 941 24.33 5.58 -12.84
CA LYS A 941 25.00 5.58 -14.16
C LYS A 941 24.13 6.22 -15.25
N SER A 942 23.41 7.29 -14.91
CA SER A 942 22.41 7.93 -15.77
C SER A 942 22.92 9.16 -16.51
N ALA A 943 24.21 9.50 -16.43
CA ALA A 943 24.79 10.70 -17.06
C ALA A 943 24.52 10.80 -18.58
N ASP A 944 24.62 9.67 -19.30
CA ASP A 944 24.31 9.65 -20.74
C ASP A 944 22.83 9.92 -21.04
N HIS A 945 21.95 9.34 -20.22
CA HIS A 945 20.52 9.56 -20.33
C HIS A 945 20.15 11.01 -20.11
N ARG A 946 20.76 11.67 -19.11
CA ARG A 946 20.59 13.11 -18.85
C ARG A 946 21.10 13.96 -20.01
N ARG A 947 22.31 13.70 -20.54
CA ARG A 947 22.82 14.40 -21.74
C ARG A 947 21.83 14.32 -22.91
N ARG A 948 21.28 13.13 -23.15
CA ARG A 948 20.32 12.90 -24.22
C ARG A 948 18.98 13.61 -23.98
N GLU A 949 18.45 13.51 -22.78
CA GLU A 949 17.20 14.15 -22.37
C GLU A 949 17.28 15.69 -22.47
N LEU A 950 18.32 16.31 -21.91
CA LEU A 950 18.49 17.77 -21.93
C LEU A 950 18.69 18.29 -23.36
N ALA A 951 19.43 17.56 -24.20
CA ALA A 951 19.58 17.89 -25.61
C ALA A 951 18.25 17.79 -26.38
N PHE A 952 17.43 16.78 -26.08
CA PHE A 952 16.10 16.62 -26.67
C PHE A 952 15.16 17.77 -26.24
N LEU A 953 15.15 18.14 -24.95
CA LEU A 953 14.37 19.27 -24.45
C LEU A 953 14.78 20.59 -25.14
N ALA A 954 16.08 20.84 -25.30
CA ALA A 954 16.58 22.00 -26.03
C ALA A 954 16.14 22.00 -27.51
N ALA A 955 16.02 20.83 -28.13
CA ALA A 955 15.46 20.71 -29.47
C ALA A 955 13.95 21.04 -29.51
N LEU A 956 13.16 20.58 -28.53
CA LEU A 956 11.74 20.93 -28.41
C LEU A 956 11.51 22.44 -28.30
N GLU A 957 12.33 23.14 -27.49
CA GLU A 957 12.30 24.60 -27.35
C GLU A 957 12.61 25.32 -28.68
N ARG A 958 13.70 24.89 -29.35
CA ARG A 958 14.13 25.41 -30.65
C ARG A 958 13.06 25.20 -31.71
N TRP A 959 12.45 24.02 -31.75
CA TRP A 959 11.41 23.67 -32.72
C TRP A 959 10.08 24.36 -32.41
N GLY A 960 9.90 24.90 -31.20
CA GLY A 960 8.76 25.74 -30.83
C GLY A 960 7.61 25.00 -30.16
N VAL A 961 7.85 23.80 -29.65
CA VAL A 961 6.85 23.03 -28.89
C VAL A 961 6.39 23.79 -27.66
N THR A 962 7.28 24.52 -27.00
CA THR A 962 6.95 25.30 -25.79
C THR A 962 6.04 26.49 -26.07
N ARG A 963 5.98 26.96 -27.33
CA ARG A 963 5.08 28.00 -27.85
C ARG A 963 3.78 27.47 -28.44
N ALA A 964 3.79 26.20 -28.81
CA ALA A 964 2.62 25.52 -29.32
C ALA A 964 1.60 25.33 -28.18
N ARG A 965 0.33 25.17 -28.57
CA ARG A 965 -0.76 24.90 -27.63
C ARG A 965 -1.29 23.49 -27.81
N THR A 966 -1.94 22.97 -26.78
CA THR A 966 -2.78 21.77 -26.94
C THR A 966 -3.91 22.06 -27.95
N PRO A 967 -4.25 21.13 -28.85
CA PRO A 967 -5.42 21.27 -29.70
C PRO A 967 -6.69 21.51 -28.86
N ARG A 968 -7.51 22.50 -29.25
CA ARG A 968 -8.74 22.90 -28.55
C ARG A 968 -9.91 21.94 -28.79
N ALA A 969 -9.64 20.64 -28.68
CA ALA A 969 -10.63 19.58 -28.82
C ALA A 969 -11.28 19.27 -27.45
N LEU A 970 -10.45 19.05 -26.43
CA LEU A 970 -10.86 18.59 -25.11
C LEU A 970 -10.29 19.48 -24.00
N ALA A 971 -11.15 19.93 -23.09
CA ALA A 971 -10.74 20.48 -21.80
C ALA A 971 -11.28 19.60 -20.67
N VAL A 972 -10.44 19.30 -19.68
CA VAL A 972 -10.80 18.58 -18.44
C VAL A 972 -10.95 19.60 -17.32
N LEU A 973 -12.09 19.55 -16.63
CA LEU A 973 -12.42 20.48 -15.55
C LEU A 973 -12.45 19.73 -14.22
N ALA A 974 -11.31 19.67 -13.54
CA ALA A 974 -11.17 19.06 -12.23
C ALA A 974 -11.79 19.97 -11.14
N SER A 975 -12.19 19.41 -10.00
CA SER A 975 -12.64 20.21 -8.85
C SER A 975 -11.93 19.72 -7.59
N ARG A 976 -11.00 20.54 -7.09
CA ARG A 976 -10.35 20.33 -5.80
C ARG A 976 -11.38 20.34 -4.67
N ALA A 977 -12.40 21.21 -4.75
CA ALA A 977 -13.48 21.21 -3.77
C ALA A 977 -14.29 19.90 -3.77
N SER A 978 -14.51 19.29 -4.93
CA SER A 978 -15.17 17.99 -5.03
C SER A 978 -14.39 16.90 -4.32
N GLU A 979 -13.06 16.94 -4.43
CA GLU A 979 -12.17 16.00 -3.74
C GLU A 979 -12.21 16.21 -2.22
N ASP A 980 -12.02 17.46 -1.76
CA ASP A 980 -11.98 17.80 -0.33
C ASP A 980 -13.31 17.50 0.38
N TRP A 981 -14.43 17.90 -0.21
CA TRP A 981 -15.75 17.77 0.44
C TRP A 981 -16.26 16.35 0.39
N TRP A 982 -16.00 15.61 -0.69
CA TRP A 982 -16.34 14.19 -0.72
C TRP A 982 -15.55 13.40 0.33
N ASP A 983 -14.26 13.71 0.49
CA ASP A 983 -13.40 13.11 1.50
C ASP A 983 -13.90 13.42 2.91
N ASN A 984 -14.25 14.67 3.20
CA ASN A 984 -14.83 15.07 4.49
C ASN A 984 -16.14 14.33 4.81
N ASP A 985 -17.05 14.23 3.85
CA ASP A 985 -18.40 13.66 4.03
C ASP A 985 -18.38 12.13 4.24
N HIS A 986 -17.33 11.44 3.78
CA HIS A 986 -17.22 9.98 3.81
C HIS A 986 -16.18 9.45 4.82
N GLY A 987 -15.76 10.30 5.76
CA GLY A 987 -14.91 9.91 6.89
C GLY A 987 -13.43 9.82 6.54
N THR A 988 -12.72 10.92 6.74
CA THR A 988 -11.26 10.99 6.74
C THR A 988 -10.69 10.35 8.01
N ASN A 989 -10.07 9.18 7.90
CA ASN A 989 -9.06 8.77 8.87
C ASN A 989 -7.73 9.39 8.44
N TRP A 990 -6.92 9.89 9.38
CA TRP A 990 -5.60 10.51 9.16
C TRP A 990 -4.64 9.66 8.30
N LEU A 991 -4.93 8.36 8.13
CA LEU A 991 -4.18 7.41 7.32
C LEU A 991 -4.77 7.15 5.91
N GLY A 992 -5.77 7.91 5.45
CA GLY A 992 -6.31 7.75 4.09
C GLY A 992 -6.88 6.35 3.77
N SER A 993 -7.29 5.59 4.78
CA SER A 993 -7.58 4.16 4.63
C SER A 993 -8.97 3.84 4.06
N ASN A 994 -9.89 4.81 3.95
CA ASN A 994 -11.20 4.60 3.31
C ASN A 994 -11.10 4.92 1.81
N PRO A 995 -11.10 3.91 0.90
CA PRO A 995 -11.00 4.16 -0.54
C PRO A 995 -12.18 4.97 -1.09
N VAL A 996 -13.36 4.87 -0.46
CA VAL A 996 -14.56 5.62 -0.85
C VAL A 996 -14.34 7.12 -0.61
N ALA A 997 -13.77 7.51 0.53
CA ALA A 997 -13.49 8.91 0.84
C ALA A 997 -12.53 9.56 -0.18
N LYS A 998 -11.65 8.76 -0.82
CA LYS A 998 -10.69 9.25 -1.81
C LYS A 998 -11.16 9.14 -3.26
N GLN A 999 -12.44 8.85 -3.49
CA GLN A 999 -12.98 8.60 -4.82
C GLN A 999 -12.81 9.79 -5.78
N GLY A 1000 -12.99 11.02 -5.30
CA GLY A 1000 -12.78 12.22 -6.13
C GLY A 1000 -11.34 12.33 -6.64
N PHE A 1001 -10.37 12.23 -5.74
CA PHE A 1001 -8.95 12.27 -6.06
C PHE A 1001 -8.54 11.18 -7.06
N TRP A 1002 -8.93 9.92 -6.76
CA TRP A 1002 -8.58 8.82 -7.63
C TRP A 1002 -9.25 8.91 -9.00
N THR A 1003 -10.48 9.46 -9.08
CA THR A 1003 -11.15 9.65 -10.37
C THR A 1003 -10.43 10.66 -11.23
N ALA A 1004 -10.03 11.81 -10.66
CA ALA A 1004 -9.26 12.82 -11.38
C ALA A 1004 -7.92 12.27 -11.88
N ARG A 1005 -7.19 11.55 -11.02
CA ARG A 1005 -5.91 10.92 -11.36
C ARG A 1005 -6.04 9.86 -12.45
N LEU A 1006 -7.00 8.94 -12.31
CA LEU A 1006 -7.29 7.90 -13.31
C LEU A 1006 -7.59 8.51 -14.67
N VAL A 1007 -8.42 9.55 -14.71
CA VAL A 1007 -8.76 10.25 -15.95
C VAL A 1007 -7.52 10.87 -16.59
N ASN A 1008 -6.71 11.61 -15.83
CA ASN A 1008 -5.50 12.23 -16.38
C ASN A 1008 -4.54 11.18 -16.97
N GLN A 1009 -4.29 10.10 -16.22
CA GLN A 1009 -3.46 8.98 -16.69
C GLN A 1009 -4.04 8.30 -17.93
N PHE A 1010 -5.36 8.04 -17.94
CA PHE A 1010 -6.03 7.42 -19.07
C PHE A 1010 -5.90 8.25 -20.34
N LEU A 1011 -6.14 9.56 -20.26
CA LEU A 1011 -6.09 10.47 -21.41
C LEU A 1011 -4.68 10.56 -21.99
N ASN A 1012 -3.64 10.62 -21.14
CA ASN A 1012 -2.25 10.60 -21.59
C ASN A 1012 -1.88 9.25 -22.25
N ALA A 1013 -2.27 8.14 -21.65
CA ALA A 1013 -1.99 6.79 -22.15
C ALA A 1013 -2.76 6.41 -23.43
N HIS A 1014 -3.82 7.13 -23.79
CA HIS A 1014 -4.64 6.83 -24.98
C HIS A 1014 -4.60 7.94 -26.04
N GLY A 1015 -3.71 8.92 -25.89
CA GLY A 1015 -3.50 9.95 -26.89
C GLY A 1015 -4.71 10.86 -27.05
N TYR A 1016 -5.28 11.34 -25.94
CA TYR A 1016 -6.29 12.40 -25.91
C TYR A 1016 -5.65 13.72 -25.42
N PRO A 1017 -5.17 14.57 -26.35
CA PRO A 1017 -4.61 15.87 -26.01
C PRO A 1017 -5.68 16.73 -25.34
N HIS A 1018 -5.37 17.27 -24.17
CA HIS A 1018 -6.31 18.06 -23.39
C HIS A 1018 -5.62 19.13 -22.57
N ASP A 1019 -6.34 20.22 -22.32
CA ASP A 1019 -5.98 21.18 -21.29
C ASP A 1019 -6.76 20.90 -20.00
N LEU A 1020 -6.14 21.15 -18.85
CA LEU A 1020 -6.80 21.03 -17.55
C LEU A 1020 -7.11 22.42 -16.99
N TYR A 1021 -8.27 22.53 -16.33
CA TYR A 1021 -8.73 23.69 -15.57
C TYR A 1021 -9.35 23.22 -14.24
N TYR A 1022 -9.39 24.12 -13.26
CA TYR A 1022 -10.16 23.91 -12.03
C TYR A 1022 -11.53 24.57 -12.12
N LEU A 1023 -12.58 23.81 -11.84
CA LEU A 1023 -13.96 24.30 -11.68
C LEU A 1023 -14.07 25.35 -10.56
N ASP A 1024 -13.17 25.26 -9.58
CA ASP A 1024 -13.14 26.13 -8.41
C ASP A 1024 -12.49 27.50 -8.70
N GLN A 1025 -12.06 27.75 -9.94
CA GLN A 1025 -11.45 29.02 -10.41
C GLN A 1025 -12.25 29.61 -11.60
N PRO A 1026 -13.48 30.12 -11.39
CA PRO A 1026 -14.38 30.57 -12.46
C PRO A 1026 -13.80 31.62 -13.41
N GLU A 1027 -12.88 32.45 -12.94
CA GLU A 1027 -12.15 33.45 -13.73
C GLU A 1027 -11.28 32.81 -14.82
N SER A 1028 -10.78 31.60 -14.59
CA SER A 1028 -9.97 30.83 -15.52
C SER A 1028 -10.84 30.09 -16.54
N LEU A 1029 -12.14 29.99 -16.30
CA LEU A 1029 -13.10 29.29 -17.16
C LEU A 1029 -13.60 30.15 -18.33
N LYS A 1030 -13.21 31.43 -18.42
CA LYS A 1030 -13.70 32.36 -19.47
C LYS A 1030 -13.45 31.87 -20.90
N GLU A 1031 -12.41 31.07 -21.09
CA GLU A 1031 -12.00 30.61 -22.42
C GLU A 1031 -12.56 29.23 -22.78
N ILE A 1032 -13.21 28.48 -21.86
CA ILE A 1032 -13.55 27.07 -22.12
C ILE A 1032 -14.55 26.88 -23.28
N GLY A 1033 -15.30 27.93 -23.65
CA GLY A 1033 -16.16 27.92 -24.84
C GLY A 1033 -15.43 27.73 -26.17
N GLN A 1034 -14.09 27.81 -26.19
CA GLN A 1034 -13.29 27.52 -27.38
C GLN A 1034 -13.05 26.03 -27.63
N TYR A 1035 -13.34 25.17 -26.64
CA TYR A 1035 -13.16 23.73 -26.76
C TYR A 1035 -14.42 23.07 -27.33
N LYS A 1036 -14.23 21.97 -28.07
CA LYS A 1036 -15.34 21.19 -28.61
C LYS A 1036 -16.02 20.32 -27.56
N VAL A 1037 -15.23 19.82 -26.60
CA VAL A 1037 -15.69 18.96 -25.51
C VAL A 1037 -15.15 19.45 -24.18
N LEU A 1038 -16.03 19.53 -23.19
CA LEU A 1038 -15.70 19.76 -21.79
C LEU A 1038 -15.97 18.48 -21.01
N PHE A 1039 -14.94 17.94 -20.35
CA PHE A 1039 -15.07 16.76 -19.52
C PHE A 1039 -14.96 17.13 -18.03
N LEU A 1040 -16.00 16.79 -17.26
CA LEU A 1040 -16.07 17.00 -15.81
C LEU A 1040 -15.98 15.65 -15.10
N PRO A 1041 -14.76 15.23 -14.68
CA PRO A 1041 -14.59 14.02 -13.87
C PRO A 1041 -14.95 14.32 -12.42
N PHE A 1042 -16.04 13.71 -11.94
CA PHE A 1042 -16.45 13.79 -10.53
C PHE A 1042 -16.74 15.23 -10.01
N PRO A 1043 -17.65 16.02 -10.62
CA PRO A 1043 -17.97 17.35 -10.12
C PRO A 1043 -18.95 17.26 -8.95
N TYR A 1044 -18.52 16.81 -7.77
CA TYR A 1044 -19.34 16.80 -6.54
C TYR A 1044 -19.66 18.21 -6.04
N SER A 1045 -18.71 19.11 -6.18
CA SER A 1045 -18.78 20.53 -5.87
C SER A 1045 -18.74 21.36 -7.15
N ALA A 1046 -19.65 22.33 -7.27
CA ALA A 1046 -19.62 23.34 -8.32
C ALA A 1046 -20.29 24.64 -7.86
N SER A 1047 -19.61 25.76 -8.08
CA SER A 1047 -20.16 27.09 -7.81
C SER A 1047 -21.19 27.51 -8.86
N LYS A 1048 -22.03 28.50 -8.53
CA LYS A 1048 -22.97 29.10 -9.50
C LYS A 1048 -22.23 29.73 -10.68
N ALA A 1049 -21.12 30.41 -10.42
CA ALA A 1049 -20.30 31.03 -11.46
C ALA A 1049 -19.68 29.98 -12.41
N ALA A 1050 -19.23 28.85 -11.90
CA ALA A 1050 -18.75 27.74 -12.72
C ALA A 1050 -19.87 27.13 -13.56
N ALA A 1051 -21.05 26.91 -12.98
CA ALA A 1051 -22.23 26.43 -13.70
C ALA A 1051 -22.64 27.39 -14.85
N GLU A 1052 -22.66 28.71 -14.61
CA GLU A 1052 -22.93 29.72 -15.63
C GLU A 1052 -21.90 29.70 -16.77
N ALA A 1053 -20.61 29.52 -16.44
CA ALA A 1053 -19.56 29.39 -17.45
C ALA A 1053 -19.75 28.14 -18.32
N LEU A 1054 -20.15 27.01 -17.72
CA LEU A 1054 -20.49 25.77 -18.43
C LEU A 1054 -21.71 25.95 -19.33
N GLU A 1055 -22.77 26.57 -18.83
CA GLU A 1055 -23.98 26.86 -19.63
C GLU A 1055 -23.66 27.77 -20.82
N LYS A 1056 -22.80 28.77 -20.63
CA LYS A 1056 -22.36 29.66 -21.72
C LYS A 1056 -21.53 28.91 -22.76
N ALA A 1057 -20.62 28.03 -22.33
CA ALA A 1057 -19.83 27.22 -23.25
C ALA A 1057 -20.70 26.20 -24.01
N HIS A 1058 -21.66 25.56 -23.32
CA HIS A 1058 -22.66 24.68 -23.92
C HIS A 1058 -23.49 25.41 -24.98
N ALA A 1059 -23.99 26.59 -24.65
CA ALA A 1059 -24.75 27.44 -25.58
C ALA A 1059 -23.92 27.88 -26.80
N ALA A 1060 -22.59 27.97 -26.65
CA ALA A 1060 -21.65 28.24 -27.75
C ALA A 1060 -21.33 26.99 -28.60
N GLY A 1061 -21.91 25.83 -28.28
CA GLY A 1061 -21.79 24.59 -29.04
C GLY A 1061 -20.79 23.58 -28.48
N ALA A 1062 -20.23 23.80 -27.29
CA ALA A 1062 -19.41 22.78 -26.63
C ALA A 1062 -20.29 21.62 -26.15
N ARG A 1063 -19.83 20.39 -26.38
CA ARG A 1063 -20.44 19.18 -25.81
C ARG A 1063 -19.88 18.93 -24.40
N LEU A 1064 -20.67 18.33 -23.52
CA LEU A 1064 -20.22 18.00 -22.17
C LEU A 1064 -20.21 16.49 -21.98
N LEU A 1065 -19.14 16.02 -21.34
CA LEU A 1065 -19.06 14.69 -20.74
C LEU A 1065 -19.01 14.91 -19.22
N ILE A 1066 -19.95 14.31 -18.48
CA ILE A 1066 -20.02 14.43 -17.02
C ILE A 1066 -19.97 13.03 -16.43
N ALA A 1067 -19.09 12.80 -15.45
CA ALA A 1067 -18.96 11.49 -14.80
C ALA A 1067 -19.33 11.54 -13.31
N GLN A 1068 -20.10 10.56 -12.87
CA GLN A 1068 -20.47 10.25 -11.48
C GLN A 1068 -21.34 11.30 -10.78
N ARG A 1069 -20.80 12.48 -10.47
CA ARG A 1069 -21.44 13.48 -9.60
C ARG A 1069 -22.01 14.66 -10.38
N LEU A 1070 -22.91 15.42 -9.76
CA LEU A 1070 -23.79 16.40 -10.44
C LEU A 1070 -23.77 17.82 -9.84
N GLY A 1071 -22.78 18.13 -9.01
CA GLY A 1071 -22.62 19.40 -8.32
C GLY A 1071 -23.63 19.52 -7.18
N GLU A 1072 -23.62 18.54 -6.28
CA GLU A 1072 -24.50 18.47 -5.11
C GLU A 1072 -24.23 19.59 -4.10
N VAL A 1073 -22.97 20.01 -3.98
CA VAL A 1073 -22.55 21.09 -3.07
C VAL A 1073 -21.93 22.27 -3.83
N ASP A 1074 -21.87 23.44 -3.20
CA ASP A 1074 -21.17 24.62 -3.69
C ASP A 1074 -19.66 24.56 -3.40
N GLU A 1075 -18.92 25.61 -3.75
CA GLU A 1075 -17.47 25.70 -3.59
C GLU A 1075 -17.00 25.65 -2.11
N VAL A 1076 -17.90 25.88 -1.15
CA VAL A 1076 -17.63 25.77 0.30
C VAL A 1076 -18.26 24.54 0.93
N GLY A 1077 -18.82 23.63 0.13
CA GLY A 1077 -19.39 22.37 0.58
C GLY A 1077 -20.79 22.50 1.20
N ALA A 1078 -21.49 23.61 0.97
CA ALA A 1078 -22.89 23.76 1.34
C ALA A 1078 -23.78 23.13 0.26
N ASN A 1079 -24.81 22.40 0.68
CA ASN A 1079 -25.74 21.75 -0.24
C ASN A 1079 -26.49 22.78 -1.10
N HIS A 1080 -26.59 22.52 -2.40
CA HIS A 1080 -27.59 23.16 -3.23
C HIS A 1080 -28.96 22.52 -2.96
N ASP A 1081 -30.05 23.27 -3.16
CA ASP A 1081 -31.42 22.72 -3.08
C ASP A 1081 -31.64 21.54 -4.04
N ARG A 1082 -30.90 21.53 -5.15
CA ARG A 1082 -30.80 20.48 -6.15
C ARG A 1082 -29.40 20.50 -6.76
N PRO A 1083 -28.85 19.36 -7.23
CA PRO A 1083 -27.53 19.35 -7.87
C PRO A 1083 -27.48 20.35 -9.04
N ILE A 1084 -26.51 21.25 -9.02
CA ILE A 1084 -26.53 22.45 -9.88
C ILE A 1084 -26.41 22.11 -11.37
N LEU A 1085 -25.77 20.98 -11.73
CA LEU A 1085 -25.62 20.54 -13.11
C LEU A 1085 -26.81 19.74 -13.64
N SER A 1086 -27.80 19.41 -12.80
CA SER A 1086 -28.96 18.59 -13.18
C SER A 1086 -29.79 19.20 -14.30
N GLY A 1087 -29.98 20.52 -14.29
CA GLY A 1087 -30.70 21.25 -15.34
C GLY A 1087 -30.00 21.18 -16.69
N LEU A 1088 -28.68 21.36 -16.69
CA LEU A 1088 -27.84 21.30 -17.89
C LEU A 1088 -27.84 19.89 -18.49
N ILE A 1089 -27.72 18.85 -17.65
CA ILE A 1089 -27.79 17.45 -18.10
C ILE A 1089 -29.13 17.12 -18.70
N ARG A 1090 -30.24 17.49 -18.03
CA ARG A 1090 -31.59 17.22 -18.56
C ARG A 1090 -31.77 17.86 -19.93
N LYS A 1091 -31.36 19.13 -20.10
CA LYS A 1091 -31.49 19.86 -21.35
C LYS A 1091 -30.65 19.24 -22.47
N GLY A 1092 -29.39 18.91 -22.20
CA GLY A 1092 -28.46 18.41 -23.22
C GLY A 1092 -28.49 16.91 -23.46
N ARG A 1093 -29.17 16.13 -22.59
CA ARG A 1093 -29.38 14.69 -22.84
C ARG A 1093 -30.37 14.47 -23.98
N ASP A 1094 -31.38 15.32 -24.09
CA ASP A 1094 -32.45 15.19 -25.10
C ASP A 1094 -31.92 15.39 -26.54
N ASP A 1095 -30.86 16.18 -26.73
CA ASP A 1095 -30.23 16.43 -28.03
C ASP A 1095 -28.84 15.77 -28.19
N GLY A 1096 -28.37 15.02 -27.18
CA GLY A 1096 -27.08 14.35 -27.18
C GLY A 1096 -25.85 15.26 -27.04
N SER A 1097 -26.05 16.54 -26.71
CA SER A 1097 -24.98 17.50 -26.44
C SER A 1097 -24.33 17.32 -25.06
N VAL A 1098 -24.99 16.60 -24.14
CA VAL A 1098 -24.46 16.22 -22.82
C VAL A 1098 -24.53 14.70 -22.64
N VAL A 1099 -23.38 14.08 -22.41
CA VAL A 1099 -23.25 12.65 -22.07
C VAL A 1099 -22.95 12.51 -20.58
N TYR A 1100 -23.78 11.74 -19.87
CA TYR A 1100 -23.59 11.47 -18.45
C TYR A 1100 -23.21 10.00 -18.22
N LEU A 1101 -22.10 9.78 -17.54
CA LEU A 1101 -21.57 8.46 -17.16
C LEU A 1101 -21.76 8.24 -15.65
N PRO A 1102 -22.82 7.53 -15.21
CA PRO A 1102 -23.11 7.34 -13.79
C PRO A 1102 -22.21 6.29 -13.09
N ARG A 1103 -21.33 5.60 -13.82
CA ARG A 1103 -20.50 4.51 -13.27
C ARG A 1103 -19.42 5.04 -12.35
N ASN A 1104 -19.16 4.35 -11.24
CA ASN A 1104 -17.97 4.60 -10.41
C ASN A 1104 -16.71 4.18 -11.19
N PHE A 1105 -15.85 5.14 -11.54
CA PHE A 1105 -14.68 4.87 -12.38
C PHE A 1105 -13.64 4.00 -11.67
N ILE A 1106 -13.54 4.07 -10.33
CA ILE A 1106 -12.58 3.29 -9.55
C ILE A 1106 -12.98 1.81 -9.46
N GLU A 1107 -14.28 1.53 -9.44
CA GLU A 1107 -14.76 0.16 -9.57
C GLU A 1107 -14.63 -0.32 -11.02
N TRP A 1108 -14.99 0.56 -11.97
CA TRP A 1108 -15.00 0.22 -13.39
C TRP A 1108 -13.60 -0.05 -13.95
N GLU A 1109 -12.54 0.65 -13.52
CA GLU A 1109 -11.16 0.43 -14.00
C GLU A 1109 -10.64 -1.00 -13.79
N THR A 1110 -11.23 -1.73 -12.83
CA THR A 1110 -10.90 -3.13 -12.55
C THR A 1110 -11.49 -4.11 -13.57
N GLU A 1111 -12.37 -3.62 -14.46
CA GLU A 1111 -12.98 -4.39 -15.55
C GLU A 1111 -12.15 -4.26 -16.85
N PRO A 1112 -11.90 -5.35 -17.60
CA PRO A 1112 -11.18 -5.33 -18.88
C PRO A 1112 -11.82 -4.42 -19.93
N ALA A 1113 -13.14 -4.21 -19.85
CA ALA A 1113 -13.88 -3.39 -20.80
C ALA A 1113 -13.70 -1.88 -20.59
N PHE A 1114 -13.24 -1.45 -19.41
CA PHE A 1114 -13.12 -0.03 -19.04
C PHE A 1114 -12.42 0.79 -20.11
N ALA A 1115 -11.22 0.37 -20.52
CA ALA A 1115 -10.42 1.16 -21.43
C ALA A 1115 -11.08 1.32 -22.81
N ALA A 1116 -11.69 0.24 -23.32
CA ALA A 1116 -12.38 0.26 -24.61
C ALA A 1116 -13.68 1.07 -24.55
N GLU A 1117 -14.53 0.84 -23.56
CA GLU A 1117 -15.81 1.54 -23.41
C GLU A 1117 -15.64 3.03 -23.09
N PHE A 1118 -14.66 3.39 -22.25
CA PHE A 1118 -14.39 4.78 -21.93
C PHE A 1118 -13.74 5.54 -23.10
N ALA A 1119 -12.81 4.89 -23.83
CA ALA A 1119 -12.30 5.44 -25.08
C ALA A 1119 -13.42 5.66 -26.10
N GLN A 1120 -14.33 4.69 -26.27
CA GLN A 1120 -15.48 4.84 -27.16
C GLN A 1120 -16.36 6.03 -26.75
N ALA A 1121 -16.65 6.19 -25.45
CA ALA A 1121 -17.43 7.33 -24.97
C ALA A 1121 -16.76 8.68 -25.26
N LEU A 1122 -15.43 8.77 -25.15
CA LEU A 1122 -14.69 9.97 -25.53
C LEU A 1122 -14.72 10.20 -27.05
N ASP A 1123 -14.52 9.14 -27.84
CA ASP A 1123 -14.54 9.19 -29.30
C ASP A 1123 -15.91 9.62 -29.84
N ASP A 1124 -17.00 9.12 -29.27
CA ASP A 1124 -18.36 9.49 -29.65
C ASP A 1124 -18.66 10.97 -29.34
N VAL A 1125 -18.09 11.49 -28.25
CA VAL A 1125 -18.29 12.89 -27.85
C VAL A 1125 -17.39 13.83 -28.68
N LEU A 1126 -16.15 13.42 -28.98
CA LEU A 1126 -15.22 14.18 -29.80
C LEU A 1126 -15.60 14.16 -31.29
N GLY A 1127 -16.03 13.02 -31.81
CA GLY A 1127 -16.29 12.81 -33.24
C GLY A 1127 -15.12 13.26 -34.11
N GLU A 1128 -15.41 14.02 -35.17
CA GLU A 1128 -14.41 14.61 -36.09
C GLU A 1128 -13.46 15.62 -35.41
N ALA A 1129 -13.75 16.06 -34.18
CA ALA A 1129 -12.84 16.93 -33.43
C ALA A 1129 -11.69 16.17 -32.77
N LYS A 1130 -11.68 14.82 -32.79
CA LYS A 1130 -10.59 14.01 -32.23
C LYS A 1130 -9.27 14.37 -32.91
N PRO A 1131 -8.29 14.97 -32.20
CA PRO A 1131 -7.12 15.57 -32.84
C PRO A 1131 -5.98 14.57 -33.09
N LEU A 1132 -6.07 13.35 -32.55
CA LEU A 1132 -5.06 12.32 -32.67
C LEU A 1132 -5.72 10.95 -32.69
N LEU A 1133 -5.40 10.14 -33.70
CA LEU A 1133 -5.65 8.71 -33.70
C LEU A 1133 -4.41 8.02 -33.11
N LEU A 1134 -4.59 7.15 -32.12
CA LEU A 1134 -3.54 6.32 -31.54
C LEU A 1134 -4.04 4.88 -31.38
N HIS A 1135 -3.48 3.94 -32.13
CA HIS A 1135 -3.66 2.51 -31.92
C HIS A 1135 -2.33 1.91 -31.44
N LYS A 1136 -2.30 1.53 -30.18
CA LYS A 1136 -1.07 1.06 -29.51
C LYS A 1136 -0.72 -0.39 -29.81
N HIS A 1137 -1.66 -1.18 -30.34
CA HIS A 1137 -1.42 -2.59 -30.66
C HIS A 1137 -0.81 -3.38 -29.49
N GLY A 1138 -1.32 -3.13 -28.28
CA GLY A 1138 -0.81 -3.74 -27.03
C GLY A 1138 0.45 -3.10 -26.43
N CYS A 1139 1.09 -2.15 -27.10
CA CYS A 1139 2.30 -1.48 -26.61
C CYS A 1139 2.00 -0.44 -25.52
N ASN A 1140 2.96 -0.23 -24.61
CA ASN A 1140 2.91 0.82 -23.61
C ASN A 1140 3.51 2.13 -24.16
N VAL A 1141 2.74 2.85 -24.96
CA VAL A 1141 3.14 4.14 -25.56
C VAL A 1141 2.19 5.26 -25.15
N GLU A 1142 2.75 6.38 -24.71
CA GLU A 1142 2.03 7.64 -24.54
C GLU A 1142 2.23 8.57 -25.74
N ALA A 1143 1.25 9.43 -26.01
CA ALA A 1143 1.31 10.39 -27.10
C ALA A 1143 0.86 11.79 -26.65
N TYR A 1144 1.67 12.79 -26.98
CA TYR A 1144 1.44 14.20 -26.69
C TYR A 1144 1.37 14.98 -28.00
N LEU A 1145 0.31 15.77 -28.19
CA LEU A 1145 0.12 16.57 -29.39
C LEU A 1145 -0.02 18.05 -29.03
N ALA A 1146 0.78 18.89 -29.69
CA ALA A 1146 0.65 20.34 -29.68
C ALA A 1146 0.54 20.89 -31.11
N GLU A 1147 0.08 22.13 -31.26
CA GLU A 1147 -0.08 22.83 -32.54
C GLU A 1147 0.29 24.32 -32.43
N SER A 1148 0.97 24.87 -33.44
CA SER A 1148 1.01 26.33 -33.66
C SER A 1148 -0.22 26.81 -34.44
N GLY A 1149 -0.88 25.91 -35.16
CA GLY A 1149 -2.03 26.18 -36.00
C GLY A 1149 -2.54 24.92 -36.70
N PRO A 1150 -3.59 25.01 -37.53
CA PRO A 1150 -4.21 23.84 -38.15
C PRO A 1150 -3.30 23.10 -39.14
N ARG A 1151 -2.22 23.74 -39.61
CA ARG A 1151 -1.26 23.20 -40.61
C ARG A 1151 0.12 22.88 -40.04
N GLU A 1152 0.33 23.05 -38.73
CA GLU A 1152 1.59 22.69 -38.06
C GLU A 1152 1.30 21.94 -36.76
N LYS A 1153 1.76 20.69 -36.67
CA LYS A 1153 1.51 19.77 -35.56
C LYS A 1153 2.82 19.22 -35.01
N PHE A 1154 2.86 19.07 -33.68
CA PHE A 1154 4.00 18.56 -32.92
C PHE A 1154 3.54 17.34 -32.13
N LEU A 1155 3.91 16.15 -32.60
CA LEU A 1155 3.58 14.88 -31.97
C LEU A 1155 4.81 14.30 -31.29
N THR A 1156 4.74 14.07 -29.98
CA THR A 1156 5.76 13.31 -29.25
C THR A 1156 5.18 11.98 -28.80
N LEU A 1157 5.90 10.90 -29.08
CA LEU A 1157 5.56 9.53 -28.71
C LEU A 1157 6.61 9.02 -27.70
N ILE A 1158 6.18 8.50 -26.56
CA ILE A 1158 7.08 8.00 -25.51
C ILE A 1158 6.83 6.51 -25.33
N ASN A 1159 7.85 5.68 -25.61
CA ASN A 1159 7.78 4.25 -25.38
C ASN A 1159 8.21 3.91 -23.95
N TRP A 1160 7.25 3.48 -23.13
CA TRP A 1160 7.49 3.17 -21.72
C TRP A 1160 8.03 1.76 -21.49
N GLN A 1161 8.00 0.88 -22.50
CA GLN A 1161 8.55 -0.47 -22.40
C GLN A 1161 10.00 -0.54 -22.90
N ASP A 1162 10.76 -1.54 -22.42
CA ASP A 1162 12.14 -1.80 -22.88
C ASP A 1162 12.19 -2.51 -24.24
N ALA A 1163 11.08 -3.11 -24.65
CA ALA A 1163 10.91 -3.68 -25.97
C ALA A 1163 10.54 -2.61 -27.01
N GLU A 1164 10.79 -2.93 -28.27
CA GLU A 1164 10.32 -2.13 -29.39
C GLU A 1164 8.77 -2.04 -29.38
N ALA A 1165 8.23 -0.88 -29.74
CA ALA A 1165 6.80 -0.68 -29.95
C ALA A 1165 6.50 -0.43 -31.43
N ASP A 1166 5.51 -1.12 -31.97
CA ASP A 1166 4.97 -0.87 -33.31
C ASP A 1166 3.52 -0.41 -33.18
N ILE A 1167 3.26 0.86 -33.49
CA ILE A 1167 1.97 1.52 -33.25
C ILE A 1167 1.45 2.18 -34.51
N GLU A 1168 0.16 2.52 -34.56
CA GLU A 1168 -0.38 3.40 -35.58
C GLU A 1168 -0.81 4.73 -34.98
N VAL A 1169 -0.49 5.81 -35.70
CA VAL A 1169 -0.90 7.17 -35.37
C VAL A 1169 -1.58 7.83 -36.57
N GLY A 1170 -2.39 8.85 -36.31
CA GLY A 1170 -3.07 9.60 -37.36
C GLY A 1170 -3.35 11.03 -36.95
N LEU A 1171 -3.15 11.96 -37.88
CA LEU A 1171 -3.32 13.39 -37.65
C LEU A 1171 -4.37 13.97 -38.61
N PRO A 1172 -5.49 14.52 -38.11
CA PRO A 1172 -6.43 15.25 -38.93
C PRO A 1172 -5.80 16.60 -39.33
N LEU A 1173 -5.57 16.75 -40.64
CA LEU A 1173 -4.97 17.93 -41.23
C LEU A 1173 -5.88 18.47 -42.35
N PRO A 1174 -5.93 19.80 -42.57
CA PRO A 1174 -6.55 20.38 -43.76
C PRO A 1174 -5.93 19.84 -45.05
N GLU A 1175 -6.63 19.93 -46.18
CA GLU A 1175 -6.03 19.61 -47.47
C GLU A 1175 -4.79 20.49 -47.74
N GLY A 1176 -3.74 19.86 -48.25
CA GLY A 1176 -2.44 20.48 -48.50
C GLY A 1176 -1.33 19.45 -48.68
N ALA A 1177 -0.14 19.96 -48.99
CA ALA A 1177 1.10 19.19 -49.03
C ALA A 1177 1.92 19.48 -47.75
N TYR A 1178 2.50 18.43 -47.18
CA TYR A 1178 3.13 18.43 -45.87
C TYR A 1178 4.50 17.77 -45.93
N ARG A 1179 5.39 18.20 -45.04
CA ARG A 1179 6.67 17.55 -44.74
C ARG A 1179 6.72 17.18 -43.27
N ILE A 1180 7.52 16.15 -42.97
CA ILE A 1180 7.80 15.72 -41.60
C ILE A 1180 9.25 16.01 -41.27
N LEU A 1181 9.49 16.56 -40.08
CA LEU A 1181 10.77 16.57 -39.40
C LEU A 1181 10.66 15.66 -38.17
N THR A 1182 11.74 14.99 -37.79
CA THR A 1182 11.74 14.08 -36.64
C THR A 1182 13.05 14.11 -35.87
N LEU A 1183 12.96 13.75 -34.59
CA LEU A 1183 14.08 13.60 -33.67
C LEU A 1183 13.78 12.46 -32.70
N ALA A 1184 14.80 11.70 -32.30
CA ALA A 1184 14.70 10.67 -31.26
C ALA A 1184 15.51 11.06 -30.02
N ALA A 1185 15.01 10.75 -28.83
CA ALA A 1185 15.75 10.97 -27.58
C ALA A 1185 16.96 10.04 -27.46
N SER A 1186 16.96 8.90 -28.14
CA SER A 1186 18.14 8.05 -28.31
C SER A 1186 19.27 8.70 -29.11
N ALA A 1187 18.96 9.66 -30.00
CA ALA A 1187 19.92 10.36 -30.85
C ALA A 1187 19.50 11.84 -31.08
N PRO A 1188 19.53 12.69 -30.04
CA PRO A 1188 18.96 14.05 -30.09
C PRO A 1188 19.79 15.05 -30.91
N ALA A 1189 20.95 14.64 -31.41
CA ALA A 1189 21.74 15.41 -32.38
C ALA A 1189 21.33 15.14 -33.84
N ASP A 1190 20.64 14.02 -34.09
CA ASP A 1190 20.28 13.56 -35.43
C ASP A 1190 18.86 14.02 -35.78
N GLU A 1191 18.73 15.32 -36.04
CA GLU A 1191 17.52 15.87 -36.64
C GLU A 1191 17.36 15.30 -38.06
N CYS A 1192 16.22 14.70 -38.38
CA CYS A 1192 16.02 14.02 -39.66
C CYS A 1192 14.77 14.52 -40.39
N ARG A 1193 14.76 14.38 -41.72
CA ARG A 1193 13.50 14.36 -42.48
C ARG A 1193 12.74 13.09 -42.13
N GLY A 1194 11.43 13.18 -41.94
CA GLY A 1194 10.58 12.01 -41.82
C GLY A 1194 10.18 11.49 -43.20
N LEU A 1195 10.21 10.16 -43.37
CA LEU A 1195 9.75 9.50 -44.59
C LEU A 1195 8.49 8.69 -44.29
N LEU A 1196 7.53 8.67 -45.24
CA LEU A 1196 6.43 7.71 -45.26
C LEU A 1196 6.54 6.88 -46.53
N ASP A 1197 6.75 5.58 -46.38
CA ASP A 1197 7.02 4.65 -47.49
C ASP A 1197 8.14 5.16 -48.43
N GLY A 1198 9.17 5.78 -47.83
CA GLY A 1198 10.32 6.35 -48.55
C GLY A 1198 10.06 7.71 -49.25
N LYS A 1199 8.88 8.30 -49.11
CA LYS A 1199 8.55 9.64 -49.66
C LYS A 1199 8.79 10.74 -48.63
N GLU A 1200 9.09 11.96 -49.07
CA GLU A 1200 9.30 13.15 -48.20
C GLU A 1200 8.14 14.15 -48.19
N LEU A 1201 7.25 14.10 -49.20
CA LEU A 1201 6.11 14.99 -49.35
C LEU A 1201 4.81 14.19 -49.24
N PHE A 1202 3.88 14.68 -48.44
CA PHE A 1202 2.67 13.96 -48.03
C PHE A 1202 1.43 14.82 -48.24
N SER A 1203 0.33 14.21 -48.66
CA SER A 1203 -1.00 14.82 -48.57
C SER A 1203 -1.55 14.74 -47.14
N ALA A 1204 -2.65 15.43 -46.86
CA ALA A 1204 -3.38 15.22 -45.62
C ALA A 1204 -3.87 13.76 -45.46
N ALA A 1205 -4.30 13.13 -46.56
CA ALA A 1205 -4.76 11.74 -46.58
C ALA A 1205 -3.65 10.75 -46.20
N ASP A 1206 -2.43 11.01 -46.66
CA ASP A 1206 -1.23 10.24 -46.32
C ASP A 1206 -0.92 10.22 -44.80
N LEU A 1207 -1.36 11.25 -44.07
CA LEU A 1207 -1.10 11.47 -42.64
C LEU A 1207 -2.29 11.13 -41.74
N ARG A 1208 -3.44 10.75 -42.32
CA ARG A 1208 -4.62 10.32 -41.54
C ARG A 1208 -4.37 9.05 -40.75
N ARG A 1209 -3.46 8.19 -41.22
CA ARG A 1209 -3.07 6.94 -40.56
C ARG A 1209 -1.73 6.44 -41.09
N PHE A 1210 -0.77 6.23 -40.21
CA PHE A 1210 0.53 5.65 -40.52
C PHE A 1210 1.13 4.95 -39.30
N ALA A 1211 1.99 3.97 -39.53
CA ALA A 1211 2.65 3.18 -38.51
C ALA A 1211 4.01 3.75 -38.13
N VAL A 1212 4.32 3.73 -36.83
CA VAL A 1212 5.58 4.21 -36.25
C VAL A 1212 6.18 3.11 -35.40
N LYS A 1213 7.46 2.81 -35.65
CA LYS A 1213 8.25 1.88 -34.86
C LYS A 1213 9.19 2.66 -33.94
N LEU A 1214 9.10 2.40 -32.64
CA LEU A 1214 9.84 3.07 -31.57
C LEU A 1214 10.76 2.06 -30.89
N ALA A 1215 12.03 2.45 -30.67
CA ALA A 1215 12.94 1.64 -29.88
C ALA A 1215 12.48 1.57 -28.41
N GLY A 1216 12.93 0.54 -27.69
CA GLY A 1216 12.71 0.40 -26.26
C GLY A 1216 13.22 1.61 -25.48
N GLY A 1217 12.41 2.12 -24.56
CA GLY A 1217 12.76 3.26 -23.72
C GLY A 1217 12.95 4.60 -24.44
N ASP A 1218 12.65 4.69 -25.74
CA ASP A 1218 12.89 5.88 -26.54
C ASP A 1218 11.69 6.84 -26.54
N ALA A 1219 11.96 8.12 -26.79
CA ALA A 1219 10.96 9.13 -27.10
C ALA A 1219 11.21 9.68 -28.50
N ARG A 1220 10.15 9.79 -29.31
CA ARG A 1220 10.24 10.30 -30.68
C ARG A 1220 9.37 11.52 -30.86
N PHE A 1221 10.00 12.57 -31.38
CA PHE A 1221 9.33 13.79 -31.80
C PHE A 1221 9.10 13.80 -33.31
N ILE A 1222 7.91 14.22 -33.73
CA ILE A 1222 7.45 14.30 -35.12
C ILE A 1222 6.80 15.67 -35.30
N CYS A 1223 7.41 16.54 -36.11
CA CYS A 1223 6.87 17.82 -36.50
C CYS A 1223 6.32 17.73 -37.93
N VAL A 1224 5.02 17.93 -38.10
CA VAL A 1224 4.36 17.97 -39.40
C VAL A 1224 4.06 19.42 -39.76
N GLN A 1225 4.55 19.88 -40.90
CA GLN A 1225 4.37 21.27 -41.35
C GLN A 1225 3.97 21.31 -42.83
N ALA A 1226 3.03 22.19 -43.18
CA ALA A 1226 2.66 22.43 -44.58
C ALA A 1226 3.84 22.99 -45.37
N THR A 1227 3.93 22.63 -46.65
CA THR A 1227 4.82 23.31 -47.60
C THR A 1227 4.12 24.53 -48.17
N GLU A 1228 4.86 25.62 -48.33
CA GLU A 1228 4.40 26.83 -49.02
C GLU A 1228 3.98 26.56 -50.47
#